data_AF-A0A849Q9C8-F1
#
_entry.id   AF-A0A849Q9C8-F1
#
_cell.length_a   1.000
_cell.length_b   1.000
_cell.length_c   1.000
_cell.angle_alpha   90.00
_cell.angle_beta   90.00
_cell.angle_gamma   90.00
#
_symmetry.space_group_name_H-M   'P 1'
#
loop_
_entity.id
_entity.type
_entity.pdbx_description
1 polymer ?
#
loop_
_entity_poly.entity_id
_entity_poly.type
_entity_poly.pdbx_seq_one_letter_code
_entity_poly.pdbx_strand_id
1 'polypeptide(L)'
;DDINWSVNISGVPCLHGGETVFNFAYVGTTYDYELQCNVPLIEGNKINNTLEVTGYYDTGPGIMTFTAEQIGAVRYDDITAPSINSITLNVSDSEGNIDWNDNVNLINVFVNVTDNTGISQAYSDVTYPDGSVSQYCLTLVSGDIWTFDLVSPNTLGDYKIDIYANDSAHGLVSSTANSTLGYFDVYTDLDFLGVMKDSKDNFIKGNFRLYKNGTRWAIHDFAVGTDGTYDWDIHKRTYDIQIYNLWDEKHSIKLRDVDISAIMENQHNDSDATNVTDVLHLDTVTLNDSLDIGQITLPTTAPDAGQDPLLAIGLDIPYINYTSAEITLNYTKGLLDIGHTISEDYLRVYKCSEWNMTTRSCATDFVKYGDVILDTSLNTITFNITSTSAYAVAEWCRGTTCGYISGPADPGSSGGGSSPARSVCGNDICEAGENALNCPIDCMGVTEYFSAESNIDNIFINPSENKTYDIILSNLLDAVQAINISIDGEIKDYIDFIDYNMILEPYENRSVNVYVSAEDTAIPGTYHGGIIFSSSNQTTRIPVALKITATSGILQEMDIDIKLITKRIRPDDDIKFNVIFSNLAKNKGFNVSLMYTIKNAKTEETIKVVNETIFLTESITLRKSIPMTDIDTVDLGEYYIEAVATYGDKTQRSSVDTFEVVLTFWETTFWNRLKWGFALISLSLAVYFGRIRYLKYKHRNERYIQPVNYSLLPADTDESFCLGKISETNRKAWLNPKDLTTHLLVAGSTGSGKSVAASVIIEEALEHNIPVVVFDPTVQWTGFMKPCKDDFILNRYPQFGMDARYRRSYKGIIEEVTTPDIKVDFKKYMNPGEITIFTLDKLKTGQYDLAIRSIIKTVFNETWEESTELKLIIVLDEVHRLLEKYGGSGGYAEVEKACREFRKWGIGLIMISQVSSDFKEAISGNVLTEIQLNTKSLSDIEKWKNKYGLDFANRISRQGIGVGMIQNPKYNNGKPWFVSFRPTWHSPHKILNEDLEKYKDFSKKLESIESAIEKLKTKGINTNEFELELKLAKNKLKQGRFRIAEIYISSLIEHLKKI
;
A
#
# COMPACT_ATOMS: atom_id res chain seq x y z
N ASP A 1 -57.89 34.75 -15.13
CA ASP A 1 -58.32 33.42 -15.56
C ASP A 1 -57.22 32.56 -16.15
N ASP A 2 -56.11 33.11 -16.68
CA ASP A 2 -54.93 32.31 -17.11
C ASP A 2 -53.71 32.53 -16.19
N ILE A 3 -53.73 31.94 -14.98
CA ILE A 3 -52.54 31.84 -14.12
C ILE A 3 -52.30 30.36 -13.82
N ASN A 4 -51.12 29.88 -14.16
CA ASN A 4 -50.66 28.54 -13.81
C ASN A 4 -49.83 28.63 -12.53
N TRP A 5 -49.93 27.64 -11.65
CA TRP A 5 -49.18 27.62 -10.40
C TRP A 5 -48.21 26.43 -10.38
N SER A 6 -47.02 26.59 -9.77
CA SER A 6 -46.18 25.47 -9.34
C SER A 6 -45.85 25.63 -7.86
N VAL A 7 -45.86 24.51 -7.14
CA VAL A 7 -45.53 24.47 -5.72
C VAL A 7 -44.34 23.55 -5.55
N ASN A 8 -43.26 24.05 -4.95
CA ASN A 8 -42.06 23.31 -4.64
C ASN A 8 -41.87 23.26 -3.12
N ILE A 9 -41.38 22.13 -2.61
CA ILE A 9 -41.01 21.96 -1.21
C ILE A 9 -39.53 21.60 -1.16
N SER A 10 -38.70 22.51 -0.63
CA SER A 10 -37.23 22.41 -0.64
C SER A 10 -36.64 22.07 -2.02
N GLY A 11 -37.20 22.65 -3.09
CA GLY A 11 -36.75 22.43 -4.48
C GLY A 11 -37.30 21.17 -5.15
N VAL A 12 -38.14 20.38 -4.47
CA VAL A 12 -38.83 19.22 -5.06
C VAL A 12 -40.27 19.61 -5.43
N PRO A 13 -40.73 19.37 -6.67
CA PRO A 13 -42.07 19.75 -7.08
C PRO A 13 -43.13 18.91 -6.37
N CYS A 14 -44.11 19.60 -5.78
CA CYS A 14 -45.31 19.00 -5.19
C CYS A 14 -46.27 18.61 -6.32
N LEU A 15 -46.85 17.40 -6.26
CA LEU A 15 -47.69 16.87 -7.34
C LEU A 15 -49.17 16.80 -6.93
N HIS A 16 -50.09 17.05 -7.85
CA HIS A 16 -51.51 16.71 -7.67
C HIS A 16 -52.02 15.98 -8.90
N GLY A 17 -52.59 14.79 -8.70
CA GLY A 17 -52.99 13.91 -9.81
C GLY A 17 -51.85 13.46 -10.74
N GLY A 18 -50.57 13.69 -10.35
CA GLY A 18 -49.39 13.39 -11.17
C GLY A 18 -48.85 14.57 -11.98
N GLU A 19 -49.46 15.75 -11.88
CA GLU A 19 -49.03 16.97 -12.57
C GLU A 19 -48.28 17.92 -11.61
N THR A 20 -47.32 18.68 -12.15
CA THR A 20 -46.47 19.65 -11.42
C THR A 20 -46.97 21.10 -11.52
N VAL A 21 -47.98 21.33 -12.37
CA VAL A 21 -48.54 22.65 -12.66
C VAL A 21 -50.05 22.59 -12.45
N PHE A 22 -50.56 23.48 -11.63
CA PHE A 22 -51.95 23.43 -11.20
C PHE A 22 -52.80 24.51 -11.87
N ASN A 23 -53.94 24.09 -12.44
CA ASN A 23 -54.98 24.98 -12.97
C ASN A 23 -56.12 25.03 -11.94
N PHE A 24 -56.20 26.10 -11.15
CA PHE A 24 -57.25 26.25 -10.13
C PHE A 24 -58.20 27.41 -10.40
N ALA A 25 -59.46 27.22 -10.04
CA ALA A 25 -60.51 28.22 -10.16
C ALA A 25 -60.46 29.20 -8.97
N TYR A 26 -60.51 30.48 -9.29
CA TYR A 26 -60.55 31.59 -8.36
C TYR A 26 -61.75 31.50 -7.38
N VAL A 27 -61.49 31.56 -6.07
CA VAL A 27 -62.57 31.54 -5.05
C VAL A 27 -63.09 32.97 -4.87
N GLY A 28 -64.18 33.29 -5.59
CA GLY A 28 -64.66 34.65 -5.81
C GLY A 28 -65.10 35.48 -4.60
N THR A 29 -65.07 34.92 -3.38
CA THR A 29 -65.50 35.62 -2.15
C THR A 29 -64.36 36.20 -1.32
N THR A 30 -63.12 35.74 -1.48
CA THR A 30 -61.96 36.22 -0.67
C THR A 30 -60.78 36.76 -1.48
N TYR A 31 -60.82 36.69 -2.81
CA TYR A 31 -59.70 37.04 -3.70
C TYR A 31 -58.47 36.11 -3.57
N ASP A 32 -58.61 34.91 -3.01
CA ASP A 32 -57.52 33.94 -2.80
C ASP A 32 -57.54 32.78 -3.81
N TYR A 33 -56.36 32.18 -4.03
CA TYR A 33 -56.18 30.93 -4.78
C TYR A 33 -55.90 29.79 -3.80
N GLU A 34 -56.70 28.72 -3.84
CA GLU A 34 -56.46 27.51 -3.06
C GLU A 34 -55.71 26.48 -3.92
N LEU A 35 -54.53 26.05 -3.47
CA LEU A 35 -53.69 25.07 -4.15
C LEU A 35 -53.60 23.80 -3.31
N GLN A 36 -53.99 22.66 -3.87
CA GLN A 36 -53.88 21.35 -3.20
C GLN A 36 -52.82 20.49 -3.89
N CYS A 37 -51.87 19.94 -3.11
CA CYS A 37 -50.81 19.08 -3.63
C CYS A 37 -50.39 18.01 -2.61
N ASN A 38 -49.82 16.92 -3.11
CA ASN A 38 -49.26 15.84 -2.30
C ASN A 38 -47.81 16.16 -1.98
N VAL A 39 -47.53 16.21 -0.69
CA VAL A 39 -46.20 16.42 -0.12
C VAL A 39 -45.21 15.39 -0.72
N PRO A 40 -44.13 15.81 -1.41
CA PRO A 40 -43.24 14.91 -2.15
C PRO A 40 -42.29 14.16 -1.20
N LEU A 41 -41.66 13.07 -1.63
CA LEU A 41 -40.55 12.47 -0.86
C LEU A 41 -39.29 13.31 -1.03
N ILE A 42 -38.66 13.70 0.08
CA ILE A 42 -37.44 14.52 0.09
C ILE A 42 -36.25 13.64 0.49
N GLU A 43 -35.18 13.70 -0.30
CA GLU A 43 -33.95 12.95 -0.02
C GLU A 43 -33.37 13.35 1.35
N GLY A 44 -33.02 12.33 2.16
CA GLY A 44 -32.50 12.53 3.51
C GLY A 44 -33.53 12.92 4.58
N ASN A 45 -34.84 12.84 4.29
CA ASN A 45 -35.93 13.15 5.23
C ASN A 45 -35.67 14.46 6.02
N LYS A 46 -35.41 15.55 5.29
CA LYS A 46 -35.25 16.85 5.92
C LYS A 46 -36.56 17.22 6.63
N ILE A 47 -36.50 17.51 7.93
CA ILE A 47 -37.71 17.72 8.75
C ILE A 47 -38.41 19.04 8.44
N ASN A 48 -37.67 20.16 8.43
CA ASN A 48 -38.22 21.48 8.14
C ASN A 48 -37.91 21.89 6.70
N ASN A 49 -38.95 22.05 5.90
CA ASN A 49 -38.83 22.35 4.48
C ASN A 49 -39.43 23.70 4.12
N THR A 50 -38.78 24.36 3.17
CA THR A 50 -39.23 25.65 2.62
C THR A 50 -40.32 25.38 1.60
N LEU A 51 -41.46 26.04 1.74
CA LEU A 51 -42.52 26.06 0.74
C LEU A 51 -42.25 27.19 -0.23
N GLU A 52 -42.20 26.89 -1.52
CA GLU A 52 -42.07 27.86 -2.59
C GLU A 52 -43.27 27.74 -3.51
N VAL A 53 -43.97 28.85 -3.75
CA VAL A 53 -45.12 28.92 -4.65
C VAL A 53 -44.80 29.89 -5.77
N THR A 54 -44.84 29.42 -7.00
CA THR A 54 -44.60 30.23 -8.20
C THR A 54 -45.86 30.33 -9.05
N GLY A 55 -46.31 31.55 -9.32
CA GLY A 55 -47.38 31.84 -10.27
C GLY A 55 -46.80 32.27 -11.61
N TYR A 56 -47.31 31.69 -12.70
CA TYR A 56 -46.96 32.01 -14.09
C TYR A 56 -48.15 32.71 -14.74
N TYR A 57 -47.95 33.95 -15.16
CA TYR A 57 -48.97 34.76 -15.83
C TYR A 57 -48.56 35.03 -17.27
N ASP A 58 -49.38 34.58 -18.21
CA ASP A 58 -49.15 34.84 -19.64
C ASP A 58 -49.68 36.24 -20.00
N THR A 59 -48.77 37.10 -20.46
CA THR A 59 -49.12 38.46 -20.89
C THR A 59 -49.32 38.59 -22.39
N GLY A 60 -49.04 37.55 -23.18
CA GLY A 60 -49.04 37.55 -24.64
C GLY A 60 -47.64 37.68 -25.27
N PRO A 61 -46.81 38.70 -24.98
CA PRO A 61 -45.44 38.78 -25.48
C PRO A 61 -44.42 38.00 -24.62
N GLY A 62 -44.85 37.39 -23.52
CA GLY A 62 -44.01 36.56 -22.64
C GLY A 62 -44.73 36.14 -21.35
N ILE A 63 -44.15 35.15 -20.65
CA ILE A 63 -44.64 34.65 -19.36
C ILE A 63 -43.94 35.44 -18.25
N MET A 64 -44.71 36.12 -17.39
CA MET A 64 -44.18 36.69 -16.14
C MET A 64 -44.31 35.67 -15.01
N THR A 65 -43.28 35.60 -14.15
CA THR A 65 -43.21 34.65 -13.04
C THR A 65 -43.07 35.39 -11.72
N PHE A 66 -43.89 35.02 -10.74
CA PHE A 66 -43.81 35.53 -9.38
C PHE A 66 -43.65 34.37 -8.40
N THR A 67 -42.58 34.39 -7.62
CA THR A 67 -42.28 33.34 -6.65
C THR A 67 -42.33 33.91 -5.25
N ALA A 68 -43.02 33.22 -4.35
CA ALA A 68 -43.04 33.50 -2.92
C ALA A 68 -42.52 32.29 -2.16
N GLU A 69 -41.66 32.53 -1.17
CA GLU A 69 -41.06 31.49 -0.36
C GLU A 69 -41.39 31.68 1.13
N GLN A 70 -41.67 30.59 1.82
CA GLN A 70 -41.84 30.54 3.26
C GLN A 70 -40.99 29.42 3.86
N ILE A 71 -39.96 29.81 4.61
CA ILE A 71 -39.02 28.88 5.25
C ILE A 71 -39.73 28.13 6.38
N GLY A 72 -39.58 26.80 6.40
CA GLY A 72 -40.10 25.93 7.46
C GLY A 72 -41.63 25.77 7.46
N ALA A 73 -42.31 26.09 6.36
CA ALA A 73 -43.76 25.99 6.25
C ALA A 73 -44.28 24.55 6.17
N VAL A 74 -43.46 23.60 5.71
CA VAL A 74 -43.82 22.18 5.62
C VAL A 74 -42.90 21.35 6.51
N ARG A 75 -43.49 20.61 7.44
CA ARG A 75 -42.77 19.73 8.36
C ARG A 75 -43.07 18.27 8.03
N TYR A 76 -42.02 17.45 7.91
CA TYR A 76 -42.10 16.02 7.71
C TYR A 76 -41.98 15.29 9.04
N ASP A 77 -42.63 14.14 9.14
CA ASP A 77 -42.38 13.20 10.21
C ASP A 77 -41.03 12.51 9.97
N ASP A 78 -40.32 12.30 11.07
CA ASP A 78 -39.08 11.56 11.05
C ASP A 78 -39.36 10.06 10.85
N ILE A 79 -38.61 9.47 9.93
CA ILE A 79 -38.68 8.05 9.58
C ILE A 79 -37.29 7.43 9.40
N THR A 80 -36.23 8.21 9.62
CA THR A 80 -34.86 7.72 9.54
C THR A 80 -34.40 7.26 10.90
N ALA A 81 -33.60 6.20 10.95
CA ALA A 81 -32.97 5.78 12.19
C ALA A 81 -31.66 6.53 12.43
N PRO A 82 -31.20 6.66 13.68
CA PRO A 82 -29.93 7.32 13.99
C PRO A 82 -28.76 6.64 13.30
N SER A 83 -27.66 7.35 13.09
CA SER A 83 -26.42 6.77 12.59
C SER A 83 -25.30 6.90 13.61
N ILE A 84 -24.62 5.78 13.88
CA ILE A 84 -23.47 5.72 14.78
C ILE A 84 -22.20 5.81 13.93
N ASN A 85 -21.51 6.94 14.03
CA ASN A 85 -20.42 7.31 13.11
C ASN A 85 -19.03 6.90 13.61
N SER A 86 -18.78 6.96 14.92
CA SER A 86 -17.50 6.57 15.53
C SER A 86 -17.62 6.28 17.03
N ILE A 87 -16.76 5.39 17.54
CA ILE A 87 -16.51 5.17 18.97
C ILE A 87 -15.03 5.49 19.23
N THR A 88 -14.72 6.21 20.31
CA THR A 88 -13.36 6.61 20.67
C THR A 88 -13.17 6.46 22.17
N LEU A 89 -12.08 5.84 22.58
CA LEU A 89 -11.70 5.70 23.99
C LEU A 89 -10.63 6.74 24.34
N ASN A 90 -10.69 7.30 25.55
CA ASN A 90 -9.67 8.22 26.04
C ASN A 90 -8.51 7.46 26.71
N VAL A 91 -7.69 6.80 25.89
CA VAL A 91 -6.51 6.04 26.35
C VAL A 91 -5.25 6.55 25.64
N SER A 92 -4.09 6.30 26.24
CA SER A 92 -2.77 6.73 25.77
C SER A 92 -2.35 6.06 24.47
N ASP A 93 -2.79 4.84 24.24
CA ASP A 93 -2.53 4.09 23.01
C ASP A 93 -3.39 4.60 21.84
N SER A 94 -2.74 4.81 20.69
CA SER A 94 -3.35 5.23 19.44
C SER A 94 -4.35 4.21 18.86
N GLU A 95 -4.25 2.94 19.25
CA GLU A 95 -5.19 1.88 18.83
C GLU A 95 -6.37 1.68 19.80
N GLY A 96 -6.36 2.39 20.94
CA GLY A 96 -7.46 2.33 21.90
C GLY A 96 -7.34 1.19 22.92
N ASN A 97 -6.19 0.52 23.02
CA ASN A 97 -5.95 -0.59 23.95
C ASN A 97 -5.33 -0.10 25.27
N ILE A 98 -5.23 -0.99 26.25
CA ILE A 98 -4.80 -0.64 27.62
C ILE A 98 -3.74 -1.63 28.09
N ASP A 99 -2.56 -1.12 28.44
CA ASP A 99 -1.58 -1.91 29.17
C ASP A 99 -2.12 -2.22 30.57
N TRP A 100 -2.20 -3.50 30.91
CA TRP A 100 -2.61 -3.99 32.22
C TRP A 100 -1.78 -3.37 33.35
N ASN A 101 -0.50 -3.06 33.11
CA ASN A 101 0.37 -2.43 34.09
C ASN A 101 -0.05 -0.99 34.45
N ASP A 102 -0.80 -0.30 33.58
CA ASP A 102 -1.28 1.06 33.83
C ASP A 102 -2.39 1.12 34.89
N ASN A 103 -2.96 -0.03 35.27
CA ASN A 103 -3.98 -0.15 36.34
C ASN A 103 -5.14 0.85 36.18
N VAL A 104 -5.63 1.01 34.95
CA VAL A 104 -6.70 1.96 34.61
C VAL A 104 -8.01 1.54 35.27
N ASN A 105 -8.54 2.40 36.15
CA ASN A 105 -9.78 2.14 36.88
C ASN A 105 -11.02 2.76 36.23
N LEU A 106 -10.84 3.63 35.23
CA LEU A 106 -11.91 4.35 34.57
C LEU A 106 -11.52 4.68 33.12
N ILE A 107 -12.37 4.34 32.16
CA ILE A 107 -12.21 4.74 30.76
C ILE A 107 -13.44 5.55 30.33
N ASN A 108 -13.22 6.74 29.80
CA ASN A 108 -14.28 7.51 29.16
C ASN A 108 -14.41 7.07 27.69
N VAL A 109 -15.59 6.58 27.32
CA VAL A 109 -15.91 6.19 25.94
C VAL A 109 -16.76 7.29 25.32
N PHE A 110 -16.33 7.82 24.18
CA PHE A 110 -17.05 8.82 23.39
C PHE A 110 -17.63 8.19 22.14
N VAL A 111 -18.88 8.51 21.83
CA VAL A 111 -19.63 7.94 20.71
C VAL A 111 -20.28 9.07 19.93
N ASN A 112 -20.02 9.14 18.63
CA ASN A 112 -20.66 10.10 17.75
C ASN A 112 -21.92 9.48 17.14
N VAL A 113 -23.08 9.95 17.56
CA VAL A 113 -24.39 9.49 17.10
C VAL A 113 -25.13 10.68 16.50
N THR A 114 -25.43 10.62 15.21
CA THR A 114 -26.11 11.69 14.47
C THR A 114 -27.49 11.24 14.04
N ASP A 115 -28.43 12.18 13.99
CA ASP A 115 -29.77 11.96 13.46
C ASP A 115 -30.32 13.27 12.84
N ASN A 116 -31.32 13.17 11.96
CA ASN A 116 -31.99 14.33 11.37
C ASN A 116 -32.96 15.01 12.36
N THR A 117 -33.43 14.28 13.37
CA THR A 117 -34.02 14.81 14.59
C THR A 117 -33.10 14.63 15.80
N GLY A 118 -33.59 14.98 16.99
CA GLY A 118 -32.81 14.83 18.21
C GLY A 118 -32.90 13.40 18.73
N ILE A 119 -31.76 12.81 19.07
CA ILE A 119 -31.71 11.48 19.67
C ILE A 119 -32.30 11.51 21.09
N SER A 120 -33.24 10.60 21.37
CA SER A 120 -33.95 10.53 22.64
C SER A 120 -33.14 9.81 23.73
N GLN A 121 -32.46 8.72 23.36
CA GLN A 121 -31.68 7.88 24.26
C GLN A 121 -30.58 7.14 23.49
N ALA A 122 -29.40 7.03 24.09
CA ALA A 122 -28.35 6.13 23.63
C ALA A 122 -27.86 5.27 24.81
N TYR A 123 -27.55 4.00 24.55
CA TYR A 123 -27.02 3.06 25.53
C TYR A 123 -26.02 2.09 24.88
N SER A 124 -25.19 1.45 25.69
CA SER A 124 -24.15 0.52 25.25
C SER A 124 -24.23 -0.78 26.04
N ASP A 125 -24.02 -1.90 25.37
CA ASP A 125 -23.74 -3.19 26.00
C ASP A 125 -22.24 -3.49 25.84
N VAL A 126 -21.54 -3.59 26.98
CA VAL A 126 -20.12 -3.95 27.03
C VAL A 126 -19.98 -5.39 27.47
N THR A 127 -19.41 -6.23 26.61
CA THR A 127 -19.03 -7.61 26.94
C THR A 127 -17.60 -7.63 27.47
N TYR A 128 -17.41 -8.23 28.64
CA TYR A 128 -16.13 -8.40 29.32
C TYR A 128 -15.41 -9.67 28.83
N PRO A 129 -14.10 -9.82 29.11
CA PRO A 129 -13.33 -11.00 28.70
C PRO A 129 -13.87 -12.34 29.22
N ASP A 130 -14.57 -12.32 30.37
CA ASP A 130 -15.22 -13.50 30.97
C ASP A 130 -16.58 -13.86 30.31
N GLY A 131 -17.01 -13.07 29.32
CA GLY A 131 -18.28 -13.21 28.63
C GLY A 131 -19.47 -12.57 29.36
N SER A 132 -19.26 -11.94 30.51
CA SER A 132 -20.31 -11.15 31.18
C SER A 132 -20.62 -9.88 30.39
N VAL A 133 -21.86 -9.39 30.48
CA VAL A 133 -22.30 -8.20 29.74
C VAL A 133 -22.86 -7.18 30.73
N SER A 134 -22.38 -5.93 30.67
CA SER A 134 -22.92 -4.81 31.43
C SER A 134 -23.44 -3.71 30.50
N GLN A 135 -24.58 -3.14 30.85
CA GLN A 135 -25.21 -2.08 30.08
C GLN A 135 -24.93 -0.70 30.70
N TYR A 136 -24.62 0.27 29.84
CA TYR A 136 -24.30 1.65 30.18
C TYR A 136 -25.25 2.61 29.46
N CYS A 137 -25.83 3.56 30.19
CA CYS A 137 -26.59 4.66 29.58
C CYS A 137 -25.61 5.77 29.18
N LEU A 138 -25.72 6.24 27.94
CA LEU A 138 -24.86 7.30 27.43
C LEU A 138 -25.44 8.68 27.77
N THR A 139 -24.57 9.65 27.96
CA THR A 139 -24.89 11.05 28.26
C THR A 139 -24.42 11.96 27.13
N LEU A 140 -25.26 12.91 26.71
CA LEU A 140 -24.90 13.84 25.64
C LEU A 140 -23.95 14.93 26.16
N VAL A 141 -22.79 15.09 25.52
CA VAL A 141 -21.76 16.08 25.90
C VAL A 141 -21.94 17.37 25.11
N SER A 142 -21.90 17.30 23.77
CA SER A 142 -22.06 18.45 22.89
C SER A 142 -22.32 18.02 21.45
N GLY A 143 -23.24 18.71 20.76
CA GLY A 143 -23.61 18.37 19.38
C GLY A 143 -24.17 16.97 19.30
N ASP A 144 -23.45 16.08 18.63
CA ASP A 144 -23.80 14.67 18.37
C ASP A 144 -22.93 13.68 19.17
N ILE A 145 -22.13 14.18 20.13
CA ILE A 145 -21.18 13.39 20.91
C ILE A 145 -21.80 12.97 22.24
N TRP A 146 -21.90 11.66 22.43
CA TRP A 146 -22.37 10.97 23.63
C TRP A 146 -21.22 10.30 24.36
N THR A 147 -21.34 10.09 25.67
CA THR A 147 -20.29 9.45 26.47
C THR A 147 -20.81 8.59 27.61
N PHE A 148 -20.04 7.57 27.98
CA PHE A 148 -20.23 6.80 29.21
C PHE A 148 -18.88 6.40 29.82
N ASP A 149 -18.90 6.10 31.11
CA ASP A 149 -17.71 5.75 31.88
C ASP A 149 -17.70 4.24 32.14
N LEU A 150 -16.68 3.55 31.62
CA LEU A 150 -16.42 2.15 31.89
C LEU A 150 -15.54 2.05 33.15
N VAL A 151 -16.07 1.44 34.20
CA VAL A 151 -15.44 1.35 35.52
C VAL A 151 -14.76 0.00 35.71
N SER A 152 -13.54 0.00 36.24
CA SER A 152 -12.73 -1.17 36.59
C SER A 152 -12.53 -2.21 35.47
N PRO A 153 -12.02 -1.82 34.30
CA PRO A 153 -11.72 -2.73 33.18
C PRO A 153 -10.43 -3.56 33.41
N ASN A 154 -9.98 -3.81 34.64
CA ASN A 154 -8.63 -4.36 34.89
C ASN A 154 -8.55 -5.91 34.79
N THR A 155 -9.22 -6.50 33.81
CA THR A 155 -9.12 -7.93 33.51
C THR A 155 -8.52 -8.12 32.12
N LEU A 156 -7.45 -8.92 32.03
CA LEU A 156 -6.80 -9.22 30.76
C LEU A 156 -7.77 -9.84 29.75
N GLY A 157 -7.68 -9.38 28.51
CA GLY A 157 -8.43 -9.91 27.38
C GLY A 157 -9.29 -8.88 26.67
N ASP A 158 -10.17 -9.38 25.81
CA ASP A 158 -10.94 -8.56 24.87
C ASP A 158 -12.25 -8.07 25.47
N TYR A 159 -12.48 -6.76 25.32
CA TYR A 159 -13.77 -6.13 25.58
C TYR A 159 -14.49 -5.85 24.26
N LYS A 160 -15.79 -6.07 24.21
CA LYS A 160 -16.64 -5.77 23.05
C LYS A 160 -17.64 -4.69 23.40
N ILE A 161 -17.73 -3.65 22.59
CA ILE A 161 -18.67 -2.54 22.80
C ILE A 161 -19.71 -2.55 21.68
N ASP A 162 -20.97 -2.81 22.06
CA ASP A 162 -22.13 -2.63 21.21
C ASP A 162 -22.85 -1.33 21.61
N ILE A 163 -23.20 -0.49 20.63
CA ILE A 163 -23.91 0.78 20.85
C ILE A 163 -25.29 0.70 20.23
N TYR A 164 -26.26 1.26 20.95
CA TYR A 164 -27.65 1.41 20.54
C TYR A 164 -28.09 2.86 20.69
N ALA A 165 -28.79 3.37 19.70
CA ALA A 165 -29.35 4.73 19.71
C ALA A 165 -30.82 4.70 19.27
N ASN A 166 -31.64 5.48 19.97
CA ASN A 166 -33.07 5.59 19.76
C ASN A 166 -33.48 7.07 19.74
N ASP A 167 -34.21 7.46 18.71
CA ASP A 167 -34.73 8.81 18.41
C ASP A 167 -36.22 8.98 18.74
N SER A 168 -36.86 7.99 19.36
CA SER A 168 -38.30 7.97 19.65
C SER A 168 -38.76 9.09 20.61
N ALA A 169 -38.88 10.32 20.13
CA ALA A 169 -39.53 11.41 20.81
C ALA A 169 -41.02 11.43 20.42
N HIS A 170 -41.91 11.11 21.37
CA HIS A 170 -43.37 11.28 21.26
C HIS A 170 -44.18 10.26 20.42
N GLY A 171 -43.78 8.99 20.37
CA GLY A 171 -44.72 7.89 20.06
C GLY A 171 -45.12 7.70 18.59
N LEU A 172 -44.37 8.27 17.64
CA LEU A 172 -44.41 7.89 16.23
C LEU A 172 -43.20 6.98 15.94
N VAL A 173 -43.47 5.88 15.22
CA VAL A 173 -42.56 4.83 14.68
C VAL A 173 -41.18 4.71 15.36
N SER A 174 -40.99 3.65 16.15
CA SER A 174 -39.70 3.37 16.80
C SER A 174 -38.59 3.06 15.78
N SER A 175 -37.68 4.00 15.53
CA SER A 175 -36.39 3.71 14.91
C SER A 175 -35.37 3.38 15.99
N THR A 176 -34.55 2.37 15.75
CA THR A 176 -33.39 2.08 16.60
C THR A 176 -32.25 1.71 15.69
N ALA A 177 -31.09 2.30 15.95
CA ALA A 177 -29.86 1.96 15.29
C ALA A 177 -28.95 1.23 16.26
N ASN A 178 -28.31 0.17 15.77
CA ASN A 178 -27.27 -0.53 16.49
C ASN A 178 -26.00 -0.58 15.65
N SER A 179 -24.86 -0.53 16.32
CA SER A 179 -23.56 -0.70 15.68
C SER A 179 -22.60 -1.37 16.64
N THR A 180 -21.92 -2.41 16.14
CA THR A 180 -20.76 -3.01 16.80
C THR A 180 -19.54 -2.38 16.18
N LEU A 181 -18.96 -1.38 16.85
CA LEU A 181 -17.93 -0.52 16.25
C LEU A 181 -16.52 -0.75 16.82
N GLY A 182 -16.34 -1.44 17.97
CA GLY A 182 -15.01 -1.59 18.54
C GLY A 182 -14.85 -2.73 19.53
N TYR A 183 -13.69 -3.37 19.45
CA TYR A 183 -13.11 -4.10 20.57
C TYR A 183 -11.89 -3.31 21.02
N PHE A 184 -11.64 -3.31 22.32
CA PHE A 184 -10.33 -2.93 22.86
C PHE A 184 -9.85 -4.08 23.72
N ASP A 185 -8.55 -4.28 23.83
CA ASP A 185 -7.99 -5.26 24.75
C ASP A 185 -7.23 -4.61 25.90
N VAL A 186 -7.24 -5.33 27.02
CA VAL A 186 -6.37 -5.07 28.15
C VAL A 186 -5.30 -6.14 28.09
N TYR A 187 -4.05 -5.72 27.89
CA TYR A 187 -2.98 -6.60 27.46
C TYR A 187 -1.70 -6.42 28.28
N THR A 188 -0.78 -7.37 28.14
CA THR A 188 0.63 -7.23 28.55
C THR A 188 1.50 -7.43 27.32
N ASP A 189 2.52 -6.59 27.17
CA ASP A 189 3.50 -6.70 26.08
C ASP A 189 4.38 -7.94 26.19
N LEU A 190 4.86 -8.39 25.04
CA LEU A 190 5.77 -9.49 24.87
C LEU A 190 6.63 -9.33 23.62
N ASP A 191 7.92 -9.57 23.75
CA ASP A 191 8.86 -9.52 22.63
C ASP A 191 8.76 -10.82 21.80
N PHE A 192 8.32 -10.71 20.55
CA PHE A 192 8.27 -11.81 19.58
C PHE A 192 9.47 -11.70 18.63
N LEU A 193 10.50 -12.48 18.92
CA LEU A 193 11.80 -12.35 18.27
C LEU A 193 12.33 -13.66 17.69
N GLY A 194 13.26 -13.59 16.73
CA GLY A 194 13.91 -14.77 16.19
C GLY A 194 14.49 -14.57 14.82
N VAL A 195 15.03 -15.66 14.24
CA VAL A 195 15.64 -15.65 12.91
C VAL A 195 15.03 -16.74 12.03
N MET A 196 14.38 -16.33 10.94
CA MET A 196 13.82 -17.25 9.97
C MET A 196 14.90 -17.74 9.00
N LYS A 197 15.30 -19.00 9.15
CA LYS A 197 16.28 -19.67 8.29
C LYS A 197 15.77 -20.98 7.71
N ASP A 198 16.33 -21.36 6.56
CA ASP A 198 16.18 -22.69 6.01
C ASP A 198 17.20 -23.68 6.60
N SER A 199 17.06 -24.97 6.29
CA SER A 199 17.97 -26.01 6.78
C SER A 199 19.39 -25.94 6.19
N LYS A 200 19.63 -25.03 5.23
CA LYS A 200 20.95 -24.67 4.67
C LYS A 200 21.50 -23.39 5.31
N ASP A 201 20.90 -22.90 6.39
CA ASP A 201 21.24 -21.66 7.09
C ASP A 201 21.04 -20.37 6.26
N ASN A 202 20.29 -20.42 5.14
CA ASN A 202 19.95 -19.23 4.38
C ASN A 202 18.76 -18.50 5.00
N PHE A 203 18.79 -17.17 4.97
CA PHE A 203 17.69 -16.34 5.47
C PHE A 203 16.45 -16.44 4.60
N ILE A 204 15.30 -16.71 5.23
CA ILE A 204 14.01 -16.78 4.58
C ILE A 204 13.32 -15.43 4.69
N LYS A 205 12.86 -14.91 3.56
CA LYS A 205 11.97 -13.74 3.55
C LYS A 205 10.53 -14.18 3.74
N GLY A 206 9.77 -13.40 4.49
CA GLY A 206 8.33 -13.60 4.70
C GLY A 206 7.74 -12.49 5.55
N ASN A 207 6.44 -12.54 5.77
CA ASN A 207 5.71 -11.62 6.64
C ASN A 207 4.85 -12.40 7.62
N PHE A 208 4.67 -11.86 8.82
CA PHE A 208 3.72 -12.34 9.82
C PHE A 208 2.51 -11.41 9.87
N ARG A 209 1.33 -12.01 9.98
CA ARG A 209 0.09 -11.31 10.29
C ARG A 209 -0.65 -12.07 11.38
N LEU A 210 -0.84 -11.42 12.51
CA LEU A 210 -1.49 -11.98 13.68
C LEU A 210 -2.93 -11.46 13.70
N TYR A 211 -3.88 -12.38 13.57
CA TYR A 211 -5.29 -12.06 13.65
C TYR A 211 -5.81 -12.32 15.06
N LYS A 212 -6.76 -11.50 15.49
CA LYS A 212 -7.59 -11.79 16.66
C LYS A 212 -8.27 -13.14 16.47
N ASN A 213 -8.14 -14.02 17.47
CA ASN A 213 -8.57 -15.41 17.38
C ASN A 213 -10.01 -15.55 16.85
N GLY A 214 -10.22 -16.43 15.86
CA GLY A 214 -11.52 -16.73 15.26
C GLY A 214 -12.09 -15.62 14.36
N THR A 215 -11.37 -14.50 14.17
CA THR A 215 -11.84 -13.37 13.35
C THR A 215 -10.94 -13.13 12.13
N ARG A 216 -11.29 -12.13 11.31
CA ARG A 216 -10.46 -11.64 10.21
C ARG A 216 -9.75 -10.33 10.54
N TRP A 217 -9.80 -9.89 11.80
CA TRP A 217 -9.18 -8.65 12.24
C TRP A 217 -7.70 -8.90 12.51
N ALA A 218 -6.83 -8.35 11.66
CA ALA A 218 -5.39 -8.34 11.87
C ALA A 218 -5.02 -7.30 12.94
N ILE A 219 -4.40 -7.75 14.03
CA ILE A 219 -3.89 -6.90 15.11
C ILE A 219 -2.48 -6.43 14.75
N HIS A 220 -1.59 -7.38 14.43
CA HIS A 220 -0.22 -7.09 13.99
C HIS A 220 0.02 -7.57 12.56
N ASP A 221 0.79 -6.81 11.80
CA ASP A 221 1.23 -7.18 10.44
C ASP A 221 2.61 -6.61 10.19
N PHE A 222 3.61 -7.49 10.22
CA PHE A 222 5.01 -7.11 10.13
C PHE A 222 5.80 -7.98 9.17
N ALA A 223 6.84 -7.38 8.60
CA ALA A 223 7.74 -8.03 7.66
C ALA A 223 9.00 -8.54 8.38
N VAL A 224 9.52 -9.66 7.92
CA VAL A 224 10.81 -10.20 8.33
C VAL A 224 11.93 -9.41 7.63
N GLY A 225 13.01 -9.11 8.35
CA GLY A 225 14.20 -8.44 7.84
C GLY A 225 14.87 -9.20 6.68
N THR A 226 15.72 -8.51 5.92
CA THR A 226 16.48 -9.14 4.83
C THR A 226 17.52 -10.15 5.33
N ASP A 227 17.86 -10.08 6.61
CA ASP A 227 18.71 -10.99 7.36
C ASP A 227 17.90 -12.07 8.10
N GLY A 228 16.62 -12.26 7.74
CA GLY A 228 15.74 -13.26 8.36
C GLY A 228 15.29 -12.90 9.78
N THR A 229 15.77 -11.79 10.36
CA THR A 229 15.42 -11.42 11.74
C THR A 229 14.01 -10.83 11.81
N TYR A 230 13.29 -11.17 12.87
CA TYR A 230 12.06 -10.49 13.28
C TYR A 230 12.15 -10.17 14.77
N ASP A 231 11.67 -8.99 15.15
CA ASP A 231 11.70 -8.46 16.51
C ASP A 231 10.53 -7.49 16.65
N TRP A 232 9.48 -7.91 17.34
CA TRP A 232 8.22 -7.18 17.42
C TRP A 232 7.52 -7.36 18.76
N ASP A 233 7.04 -6.27 19.33
CA ASP A 233 6.20 -6.30 20.52
C ASP A 233 4.77 -6.74 20.13
N ILE A 234 4.29 -7.82 20.74
CA ILE A 234 2.93 -8.35 20.55
C ILE A 234 2.23 -8.53 21.90
N HIS A 235 0.91 -8.54 21.89
CA HIS A 235 0.16 -8.76 23.13
C HIS A 235 0.19 -10.25 23.54
N LYS A 236 0.30 -10.54 24.84
CA LYS A 236 0.16 -11.91 25.39
C LYS A 236 -1.31 -12.38 25.29
N ARG A 237 -1.63 -13.09 24.20
CA ARG A 237 -2.98 -13.61 23.91
C ARG A 237 -2.95 -14.77 22.91
N THR A 238 -4.11 -15.33 22.62
CA THR A 238 -4.29 -16.29 21.52
C THR A 238 -4.48 -15.58 20.18
N TYR A 239 -3.77 -16.02 19.14
CA TYR A 239 -3.86 -15.50 17.78
C TYR A 239 -4.16 -16.59 16.75
N ASP A 240 -4.76 -16.17 15.63
CA ASP A 240 -4.60 -16.88 14.36
C ASP A 240 -3.38 -16.28 13.66
N ILE A 241 -2.29 -17.03 13.49
CA ILE A 241 -1.03 -16.52 12.93
C ILE A 241 -0.91 -16.92 11.47
N GLN A 242 -0.79 -15.94 10.57
CA GLN A 242 -0.49 -16.18 9.16
C GLN A 242 0.92 -15.73 8.81
N ILE A 243 1.70 -16.66 8.29
CA ILE A 243 3.00 -16.42 7.66
C ILE A 243 2.77 -16.40 6.15
N TYR A 244 3.15 -15.35 5.44
CA TYR A 244 2.84 -15.21 4.02
C TYR A 244 3.97 -14.57 3.22
N ASN A 245 3.93 -14.74 1.89
CA ASN A 245 4.98 -14.32 0.94
C ASN A 245 6.35 -14.94 1.25
N LEU A 246 6.38 -16.23 1.58
CA LEU A 246 7.62 -16.94 1.92
C LEU A 246 8.50 -17.15 0.69
N TRP A 247 9.82 -16.96 0.84
CA TRP A 247 10.83 -17.15 -0.21
C TRP A 247 10.64 -16.29 -1.48
N ASP A 248 10.02 -15.11 -1.36
CA ASP A 248 9.59 -14.27 -2.50
C ASP A 248 8.58 -14.97 -3.45
N GLU A 249 8.06 -16.12 -3.02
CA GLU A 249 7.08 -16.94 -3.69
C GLU A 249 5.77 -16.84 -2.89
N LYS A 250 4.60 -16.90 -3.54
CA LYS A 250 3.32 -16.62 -2.87
C LYS A 250 2.83 -17.77 -1.98
N HIS A 251 3.73 -18.43 -1.26
CA HIS A 251 3.39 -19.44 -0.27
C HIS A 251 2.87 -18.78 1.01
N SER A 252 1.96 -19.44 1.71
CA SER A 252 1.48 -19.00 3.01
C SER A 252 1.09 -20.15 3.91
N ILE A 253 1.29 -19.96 5.21
CA ILE A 253 0.92 -20.90 6.28
C ILE A 253 0.06 -20.12 7.27
N LYS A 254 -1.13 -20.61 7.59
CA LYS A 254 -2.01 -19.99 8.59
C LYS A 254 -2.32 -20.96 9.72
N LEU A 255 -1.72 -20.71 10.88
CA LEU A 255 -1.94 -21.43 12.13
C LEU A 255 -3.21 -20.90 12.82
N ARG A 256 -4.02 -21.79 13.39
CA ARG A 256 -5.24 -21.47 14.13
C ARG A 256 -5.05 -21.70 15.63
N ASP A 257 -5.67 -20.83 16.43
CA ASP A 257 -5.70 -20.94 17.89
C ASP A 257 -4.30 -21.08 18.54
N VAL A 258 -3.36 -20.22 18.14
CA VAL A 258 -1.99 -20.20 18.70
C VAL A 258 -1.97 -19.43 20.02
N ASP A 259 -1.75 -20.14 21.12
CA ASP A 259 -1.62 -19.53 22.45
C ASP A 259 -0.17 -19.11 22.74
N ILE A 260 0.08 -17.80 22.67
CA ILE A 260 1.41 -17.22 22.93
C ILE A 260 1.86 -17.48 24.37
N SER A 261 0.95 -17.46 25.35
CA SER A 261 1.29 -17.69 26.76
C SER A 261 1.83 -19.10 26.98
N ALA A 262 1.19 -20.08 26.33
CA ALA A 262 1.62 -21.47 26.39
C ALA A 262 2.98 -21.69 25.71
N ILE A 263 3.29 -20.95 24.63
CA ILE A 263 4.60 -21.02 23.96
C ILE A 263 5.71 -20.58 24.91
N MET A 264 5.52 -19.44 25.59
CA MET A 264 6.48 -18.90 26.54
C MET A 264 6.78 -19.89 27.67
N GLU A 265 5.73 -20.43 28.29
CA GLU A 265 5.85 -21.40 29.38
C GLU A 265 6.61 -22.66 28.92
N ASN A 266 6.30 -23.16 27.71
CA ASN A 266 6.96 -24.33 27.15
C ASN A 266 8.43 -24.08 26.80
N GLN A 267 8.78 -22.86 26.37
CA GLN A 267 10.13 -22.50 25.94
C GLN A 267 11.06 -22.19 27.13
N HIS A 268 10.56 -21.43 28.11
CA HIS A 268 11.37 -20.91 29.22
C HIS A 268 11.15 -21.63 30.55
N ASN A 269 10.15 -22.52 30.64
CA ASN A 269 9.67 -23.10 31.91
C ASN A 269 9.33 -22.02 32.96
N ASP A 270 8.89 -20.84 32.51
CA ASP A 270 8.60 -19.67 33.35
C ASP A 270 7.34 -18.97 32.82
N SER A 271 6.35 -18.77 33.70
CA SER A 271 5.08 -18.09 33.37
C SER A 271 5.23 -16.57 33.24
N ASP A 272 6.33 -16.02 33.77
CA ASP A 272 6.66 -14.59 33.79
C ASP A 272 7.72 -14.21 32.73
N ALA A 273 8.05 -15.12 31.82
CA ALA A 273 8.90 -14.80 30.67
C ALA A 273 8.35 -13.59 29.91
N THR A 274 9.23 -12.80 29.28
CA THR A 274 8.84 -11.58 28.56
C THR A 274 9.01 -11.70 27.05
N ASN A 275 9.47 -12.84 26.56
CA ASN A 275 9.76 -13.06 25.16
C ASN A 275 9.44 -14.48 24.68
N VAL A 276 9.37 -14.61 23.36
CA VAL A 276 9.23 -15.87 22.62
C VAL A 276 10.24 -15.85 21.49
N THR A 277 11.06 -16.90 21.35
CA THR A 277 12.16 -16.93 20.37
C THR A 277 12.11 -18.10 19.40
N ASP A 278 12.53 -17.91 18.15
CA ASP A 278 12.80 -18.97 17.16
C ASP A 278 11.68 -20.03 17.01
N VAL A 279 10.45 -19.57 16.86
CA VAL A 279 9.26 -20.44 16.90
C VAL A 279 8.94 -21.17 15.60
N LEU A 280 9.74 -20.97 14.55
CA LEU A 280 9.40 -21.42 13.20
C LEU A 280 10.65 -21.80 12.40
N HIS A 281 10.73 -23.09 12.02
CA HIS A 281 11.73 -23.61 11.10
C HIS A 281 11.03 -24.06 9.81
N LEU A 282 11.44 -23.47 8.68
CA LEU A 282 10.85 -23.75 7.37
C LEU A 282 11.93 -24.17 6.40
N ASP A 283 11.59 -25.04 5.46
CA ASP A 283 12.51 -25.44 4.40
C ASP A 283 11.75 -25.67 3.11
N THR A 284 12.40 -25.41 1.98
CA THR A 284 11.85 -25.67 0.65
C THR A 284 12.85 -26.46 -0.18
N VAL A 285 12.34 -27.44 -0.92
CA VAL A 285 13.10 -28.22 -1.90
C VAL A 285 12.47 -27.97 -3.26
N THR A 286 13.26 -27.43 -4.19
CA THR A 286 12.86 -27.13 -5.57
C THR A 286 13.65 -27.96 -6.57
N LEU A 287 13.12 -28.16 -7.78
CA LEU A 287 13.66 -29.05 -8.81
C LEU A 287 15.11 -28.75 -9.27
N ASN A 288 15.63 -27.55 -8.98
CA ASN A 288 17.01 -27.17 -9.33
C ASN A 288 18.05 -27.63 -8.29
N ASP A 289 17.64 -28.06 -7.08
CA ASP A 289 18.50 -28.70 -6.09
C ASP A 289 18.66 -30.20 -6.42
N SER A 290 19.31 -30.50 -7.56
CA SER A 290 19.51 -31.87 -8.10
C SER A 290 20.12 -32.89 -7.13
N LEU A 291 20.77 -32.46 -6.05
CA LEU A 291 21.30 -33.30 -4.97
C LEU A 291 20.27 -33.65 -3.89
N ASP A 292 19.25 -32.81 -3.66
CA ASP A 292 18.26 -32.96 -2.58
C ASP A 292 17.00 -33.71 -3.04
N ILE A 293 16.61 -33.57 -4.32
CA ILE A 293 15.41 -34.23 -4.89
C ILE A 293 15.56 -35.75 -4.92
N GLY A 294 16.79 -36.25 -5.07
CA GLY A 294 17.10 -37.68 -5.06
C GLY A 294 16.79 -38.37 -3.73
N GLN A 295 16.51 -37.62 -2.65
CA GLN A 295 16.13 -38.14 -1.34
C GLN A 295 14.60 -38.19 -1.12
N ILE A 296 13.80 -37.55 -1.96
CA ILE A 296 12.33 -37.58 -1.88
C ILE A 296 11.84 -38.72 -2.76
N THR A 297 11.77 -39.93 -2.20
CA THR A 297 11.20 -41.09 -2.90
C THR A 297 9.68 -41.05 -2.78
N LEU A 298 8.99 -40.67 -3.86
CA LEU A 298 7.54 -40.79 -3.95
C LEU A 298 7.13 -42.26 -4.15
N PRO A 299 5.95 -42.69 -3.68
CA PRO A 299 5.53 -44.08 -3.74
C PRO A 299 5.29 -44.48 -5.20
N THR A 300 6.26 -45.16 -5.81
CA THR A 300 6.17 -45.62 -7.20
C THR A 300 5.47 -46.98 -7.28
N THR A 301 4.58 -47.13 -8.27
CA THR A 301 4.18 -48.45 -8.77
C THR A 301 5.06 -48.93 -9.94
N ALA A 302 6.13 -48.19 -10.27
CA ALA A 302 7.07 -48.53 -11.33
C ALA A 302 8.45 -47.83 -11.16
N PRO A 303 9.58 -48.56 -11.25
CA PRO A 303 10.93 -48.01 -11.08
C PRO A 303 11.38 -47.00 -12.15
N ASP A 304 10.70 -46.95 -13.30
CA ASP A 304 11.17 -46.22 -14.50
C ASP A 304 10.35 -44.96 -14.82
N ALA A 305 9.37 -44.60 -13.98
CA ALA A 305 8.40 -43.54 -14.27
C ALA A 305 8.74 -42.14 -13.71
N GLY A 306 9.92 -41.94 -13.11
CA GLY A 306 10.49 -40.64 -12.77
C GLY A 306 9.48 -39.60 -12.25
N GLN A 307 8.83 -39.86 -11.11
CA GLN A 307 8.00 -38.84 -10.46
C GLN A 307 8.90 -37.89 -9.68
N ASP A 308 9.30 -36.79 -10.32
CA ASP A 308 9.99 -35.72 -9.61
C ASP A 308 8.94 -34.84 -8.89
N PRO A 309 9.10 -34.56 -7.58
CA PRO A 309 8.24 -33.63 -6.88
C PRO A 309 8.36 -32.23 -7.49
N LEU A 310 7.23 -31.62 -7.83
CA LEU A 310 7.17 -30.27 -8.39
C LEU A 310 7.70 -29.21 -7.41
N LEU A 311 7.42 -29.44 -6.13
CA LEU A 311 7.77 -28.59 -4.99
C LEU A 311 7.67 -29.44 -3.73
N ALA A 312 8.58 -29.27 -2.77
CA ALA A 312 8.36 -29.75 -1.41
C ALA A 312 8.66 -28.68 -0.37
N ILE A 313 7.96 -28.75 0.75
CA ILE A 313 8.12 -27.89 1.92
C ILE A 313 8.31 -28.75 3.17
N GLY A 314 9.34 -28.45 3.95
CA GLY A 314 9.54 -28.96 5.30
C GLY A 314 9.03 -27.92 6.30
N LEU A 315 8.24 -28.34 7.29
CA LEU A 315 7.82 -27.49 8.39
C LEU A 315 8.17 -28.17 9.70
N ASP A 316 8.84 -27.42 10.57
CA ASP A 316 9.02 -27.75 11.97
C ASP A 316 8.72 -26.50 12.80
N ILE A 317 7.72 -26.60 13.68
CA ILE A 317 7.21 -25.47 14.45
C ILE A 317 7.30 -25.87 15.92
N PRO A 318 8.50 -25.85 16.49
CA PRO A 318 8.71 -26.32 17.85
C PRO A 318 8.01 -25.35 18.82
N TYR A 319 7.48 -25.89 19.91
CA TYR A 319 6.85 -25.13 21.01
C TYR A 319 5.51 -24.44 20.71
N ILE A 320 5.10 -24.28 19.45
CA ILE A 320 3.78 -23.77 19.08
C ILE A 320 2.73 -24.89 19.08
N ASN A 321 1.78 -24.79 20.01
CA ASN A 321 0.54 -25.56 19.93
C ASN A 321 -0.48 -24.80 19.08
N TYR A 322 -1.02 -25.46 18.05
CA TYR A 322 -2.07 -24.94 17.18
C TYR A 322 -3.11 -26.02 16.91
N THR A 323 -4.37 -25.65 16.66
CA THR A 323 -5.46 -26.62 16.44
C THR A 323 -5.47 -27.19 15.02
N SER A 324 -5.20 -26.32 14.04
CA SER A 324 -5.04 -26.68 12.62
C SER A 324 -4.19 -25.62 11.92
N ALA A 325 -3.54 -26.01 10.83
CA ALA A 325 -2.83 -25.07 9.97
C ALA A 325 -3.24 -25.24 8.52
N GLU A 326 -3.56 -24.14 7.85
CA GLU A 326 -3.86 -24.09 6.42
C GLU A 326 -2.59 -23.69 5.66
N ILE A 327 -2.13 -24.56 4.76
CA ILE A 327 -0.95 -24.32 3.93
C ILE A 327 -1.41 -24.08 2.49
N THR A 328 -0.96 -22.98 1.92
CA THR A 328 -1.11 -22.66 0.49
C THR A 328 0.27 -22.61 -0.15
N LEU A 329 0.51 -23.49 -1.12
CA LEU A 329 1.76 -23.54 -1.87
C LEU A 329 1.56 -23.04 -3.30
N ASN A 330 2.46 -22.20 -3.79
CA ASN A 330 2.48 -21.73 -5.16
C ASN A 330 3.46 -22.56 -5.98
N TYR A 331 2.96 -23.31 -6.97
CA TYR A 331 3.77 -24.24 -7.75
C TYR A 331 4.19 -23.67 -9.13
N THR A 332 4.03 -22.35 -9.36
CA THR A 332 4.36 -21.70 -10.65
C THR A 332 5.81 -21.93 -11.08
N LYS A 333 6.76 -21.82 -10.15
CA LYS A 333 8.18 -21.99 -10.46
C LYS A 333 8.51 -23.45 -10.78
N GLY A 334 7.95 -24.38 -10.01
CA GLY A 334 8.06 -25.81 -10.31
C GLY A 334 7.56 -26.15 -11.72
N LEU A 335 6.45 -25.55 -12.18
CA LEU A 335 5.96 -25.74 -13.56
C LEU A 335 6.92 -25.22 -14.64
N LEU A 336 7.68 -24.18 -14.34
CA LEU A 336 8.69 -23.63 -15.26
C LEU A 336 9.96 -24.48 -15.30
N ASP A 337 10.33 -25.06 -14.15
CA ASP A 337 11.54 -25.85 -14.00
C ASP A 337 11.36 -27.29 -14.53
N ILE A 338 10.13 -27.80 -14.61
CA ILE A 338 9.88 -29.15 -15.07
C ILE A 338 9.97 -29.26 -16.61
N GLY A 339 10.87 -30.11 -17.10
CA GLY A 339 11.17 -30.26 -18.53
C GLY A 339 10.13 -31.04 -19.36
N HIS A 340 8.95 -31.34 -18.80
CA HIS A 340 7.88 -32.10 -19.46
C HIS A 340 6.50 -31.56 -19.07
N THR A 341 5.46 -31.91 -19.84
CA THR A 341 4.10 -31.40 -19.58
C THR A 341 3.42 -32.19 -18.47
N ILE A 342 3.02 -31.51 -17.38
CA ILE A 342 2.17 -32.08 -16.32
C ILE A 342 0.72 -31.70 -16.56
N SER A 343 -0.22 -32.59 -16.24
CA SER A 343 -1.63 -32.23 -16.15
C SER A 343 -1.97 -31.77 -14.73
N GLU A 344 -2.20 -30.46 -14.57
CA GLU A 344 -2.41 -29.83 -13.26
C GLU A 344 -3.60 -30.43 -12.48
N ASP A 345 -4.64 -30.91 -13.16
CA ASP A 345 -5.82 -31.55 -12.56
C ASP A 345 -5.48 -32.79 -11.69
N TYR A 346 -4.30 -33.38 -11.93
CA TYR A 346 -3.82 -34.56 -11.21
C TYR A 346 -2.80 -34.23 -10.11
N LEU A 347 -2.50 -32.95 -9.84
CA LEU A 347 -1.62 -32.58 -8.74
C LEU A 347 -2.22 -32.97 -7.39
N ARG A 348 -1.42 -33.65 -6.55
CA ARG A 348 -1.77 -34.06 -5.19
C ARG A 348 -0.62 -33.72 -4.24
N VAL A 349 -0.95 -33.63 -2.96
CA VAL A 349 0.03 -33.46 -1.88
C VAL A 349 0.36 -34.83 -1.31
N TYR A 350 1.63 -35.03 -0.98
CA TYR A 350 2.17 -36.22 -0.33
C TYR A 350 2.85 -35.78 0.97
N LYS A 351 2.64 -36.53 2.06
CA LYS A 351 3.20 -36.25 3.38
C LYS A 351 4.26 -37.29 3.74
N CYS A 352 5.40 -36.83 4.24
CA CYS A 352 6.35 -37.64 4.98
C CYS A 352 5.85 -37.81 6.44
N SER A 353 5.92 -39.00 7.04
CA SER A 353 5.48 -39.16 8.43
C SER A 353 6.58 -38.83 9.44
N GLU A 354 7.84 -39.08 9.08
CA GLU A 354 9.02 -38.85 9.92
C GLU A 354 10.08 -38.07 9.13
N TRP A 355 9.90 -36.75 9.06
CA TRP A 355 10.81 -35.86 8.36
C TRP A 355 11.95 -35.42 9.27
N ASN A 356 13.19 -35.58 8.82
CA ASN A 356 14.35 -34.99 9.50
C ASN A 356 14.78 -33.72 8.76
N MET A 357 14.61 -32.57 9.43
CA MET A 357 14.86 -31.25 8.87
C MET A 357 16.35 -30.99 8.59
N THR A 358 17.25 -31.55 9.40
CA THR A 358 18.71 -31.37 9.25
C THR A 358 19.27 -32.19 8.10
N THR A 359 18.82 -33.44 7.96
CA THR A 359 19.32 -34.33 6.89
C THR A 359 18.51 -34.24 5.60
N ARG A 360 17.42 -33.44 5.58
CA ARG A 360 16.46 -33.31 4.47
C ARG A 360 15.95 -34.66 3.93
N SER A 361 15.80 -35.62 4.82
CA SER A 361 15.45 -37.00 4.46
C SER A 361 14.20 -37.46 5.20
N CYS A 362 13.32 -38.17 4.50
CA CYS A 362 12.20 -38.85 5.12
C CYS A 362 12.61 -40.25 5.58
N ALA A 363 12.40 -40.60 6.84
CA ALA A 363 12.66 -41.97 7.34
C ALA A 363 11.63 -42.99 6.84
N THR A 364 10.48 -42.52 6.34
CA THR A 364 9.39 -43.31 5.77
C THR A 364 9.18 -42.97 4.29
N ASP A 365 8.35 -43.72 3.57
CA ASP A 365 7.90 -43.28 2.24
C ASP A 365 6.92 -42.10 2.35
N PHE A 366 6.91 -41.24 1.34
CA PHE A 366 5.86 -40.22 1.20
C PHE A 366 4.52 -40.89 0.88
N VAL A 367 3.44 -40.50 1.57
CA VAL A 367 2.10 -41.06 1.34
C VAL A 367 1.15 -39.95 0.92
N LYS A 368 0.26 -40.23 -0.04
CA LYS A 368 -0.74 -39.26 -0.50
C LYS A 368 -1.52 -38.68 0.70
N TYR A 369 -1.56 -37.35 0.79
CA TYR A 369 -2.11 -36.62 1.91
C TYR A 369 -3.45 -35.97 1.55
N GLY A 370 -4.50 -36.42 2.24
CA GLY A 370 -5.79 -35.73 2.36
C GLY A 370 -6.48 -35.30 1.06
N ASP A 371 -7.49 -34.44 1.25
CA ASP A 371 -8.11 -33.66 0.18
C ASP A 371 -7.39 -32.31 0.06
N VAL A 372 -7.29 -31.82 -1.17
CA VAL A 372 -6.57 -30.59 -1.52
C VAL A 372 -7.47 -29.71 -2.37
N ILE A 373 -7.34 -28.39 -2.23
CA ILE A 373 -8.01 -27.41 -3.07
C ILE A 373 -7.00 -26.90 -4.10
N LEU A 374 -7.24 -27.21 -5.36
CA LEU A 374 -6.40 -26.78 -6.47
C LEU A 374 -7.02 -25.56 -7.16
N ASP A 375 -6.24 -24.49 -7.33
CA ASP A 375 -6.57 -23.33 -8.14
C ASP A 375 -5.53 -23.18 -9.26
N THR A 376 -5.87 -23.69 -10.43
CA THR A 376 -5.04 -23.67 -11.64
C THR A 376 -4.96 -22.30 -12.30
N SER A 377 -5.79 -21.33 -11.89
CA SER A 377 -5.69 -19.95 -12.39
C SER A 377 -4.62 -19.14 -11.66
N LEU A 378 -4.36 -19.50 -10.40
CA LEU A 378 -3.36 -18.88 -9.54
C LEU A 378 -2.11 -19.74 -9.32
N ASN A 379 -2.12 -20.97 -9.87
CA ASN A 379 -1.10 -22.01 -9.66
C ASN A 379 -0.86 -22.29 -8.17
N THR A 380 -1.94 -22.43 -7.40
CA THR A 380 -1.87 -22.67 -5.95
C THR A 380 -2.58 -23.93 -5.54
N ILE A 381 -2.02 -24.63 -4.58
CA ILE A 381 -2.62 -25.79 -3.92
C ILE A 381 -2.74 -25.53 -2.42
N THR A 382 -3.94 -25.69 -1.87
CA THR A 382 -4.25 -25.41 -0.45
C THR A 382 -4.72 -26.67 0.27
N PHE A 383 -4.21 -26.91 1.47
CA PHE A 383 -4.56 -28.06 2.29
C PHE A 383 -4.39 -27.78 3.79
N ASN A 384 -5.12 -28.52 4.62
CA ASN A 384 -5.07 -28.36 6.07
C ASN A 384 -4.24 -29.47 6.71
N ILE A 385 -3.45 -29.10 7.72
CA ILE A 385 -2.61 -30.01 8.49
C ILE A 385 -2.93 -29.91 9.99
N THR A 386 -2.67 -31.01 10.69
CA THR A 386 -2.82 -31.13 12.16
C THR A 386 -1.50 -31.42 12.87
N SER A 387 -0.42 -31.69 12.13
CA SER A 387 0.93 -31.87 12.66
C SER A 387 1.94 -31.37 11.65
N THR A 388 3.07 -30.85 12.12
CA THR A 388 4.21 -30.45 11.29
C THR A 388 4.90 -31.70 10.70
N SER A 389 5.43 -31.56 9.49
CA SER A 389 6.24 -32.56 8.77
C SER A 389 6.65 -31.97 7.40
N ALA A 390 7.16 -32.79 6.48
CA ALA A 390 7.35 -32.43 5.09
C ALA A 390 6.19 -32.84 4.18
N TYR A 391 5.93 -31.98 3.20
CA TYR A 391 4.85 -32.09 2.22
C TYR A 391 5.40 -31.84 0.82
N ALA A 392 5.13 -32.74 -0.12
CA ALA A 392 5.55 -32.65 -1.51
C ALA A 392 4.33 -32.58 -2.44
N VAL A 393 4.40 -31.73 -3.46
CA VAL A 393 3.39 -31.60 -4.52
C VAL A 393 3.89 -32.38 -5.73
N ALA A 394 3.09 -33.33 -6.21
CA ALA A 394 3.44 -34.14 -7.37
C ALA A 394 2.18 -34.61 -8.12
N GLU A 395 2.36 -35.04 -9.37
CA GLU A 395 1.28 -35.62 -10.16
C GLU A 395 0.89 -37.00 -9.63
N TRP A 396 -0.42 -37.24 -9.51
CA TRP A 396 -0.93 -38.57 -9.16
C TRP A 396 -0.88 -39.52 -10.35
N CYS A 397 -0.23 -40.67 -10.17
CA CYS A 397 -0.09 -41.69 -11.20
C CYS A 397 -0.79 -43.00 -10.82
N ARG A 398 -1.18 -43.78 -11.83
CA ARG A 398 -1.76 -45.12 -11.65
C ARG A 398 -0.93 -46.14 -12.43
N GLY A 399 -0.05 -46.87 -11.76
CA GLY A 399 0.87 -47.82 -12.42
C GLY A 399 2.13 -47.11 -12.94
N THR A 400 2.46 -47.34 -14.21
CA THR A 400 3.55 -46.66 -14.94
C THR A 400 3.10 -45.38 -15.65
N THR A 401 1.81 -45.03 -15.56
CA THR A 401 1.21 -43.93 -16.33
C THR A 401 0.80 -42.79 -15.39
N CYS A 402 1.58 -41.71 -15.45
CA CYS A 402 1.22 -40.36 -15.01
C CYS A 402 0.48 -39.65 -16.15
N GLY A 403 -0.39 -38.68 -15.87
CA GLY A 403 -1.07 -37.83 -16.87
C GLY A 403 -1.39 -38.51 -18.22
N TYR A 404 -2.53 -39.19 -18.34
CA TYR A 404 -2.78 -40.11 -19.46
C TYR A 404 -2.96 -39.41 -20.83
N ILE A 405 -1.91 -39.28 -21.66
CA ILE A 405 -1.94 -39.34 -23.15
C ILE A 405 -0.61 -39.92 -23.69
N SER A 406 -0.71 -40.96 -24.53
CA SER A 406 0.36 -41.79 -25.10
C SER A 406 1.02 -41.23 -26.39
N GLY A 407 2.34 -41.44 -26.58
CA GLY A 407 3.03 -41.45 -27.89
C GLY A 407 4.58 -41.45 -27.81
N PRO A 408 5.35 -42.06 -28.75
CA PRO A 408 6.58 -42.81 -28.45
C PRO A 408 7.95 -42.19 -28.84
N ALA A 409 8.98 -42.57 -28.05
CA ALA A 409 10.41 -42.88 -28.33
C ALA A 409 11.31 -41.97 -29.21
N ASP A 410 12.48 -41.56 -28.68
CA ASP A 410 13.77 -42.24 -28.94
C ASP A 410 14.94 -41.72 -28.05
N PRO A 411 16.03 -42.51 -27.84
CA PRO A 411 17.05 -42.30 -26.81
C PRO A 411 18.45 -41.86 -27.33
N GLY A 412 19.23 -41.20 -26.45
CA GLY A 412 20.69 -41.38 -26.37
C GLY A 412 21.58 -40.14 -26.54
N SER A 413 22.47 -39.86 -25.58
CA SER A 413 23.94 -39.97 -25.75
C SER A 413 24.70 -39.48 -24.50
N SER A 414 25.69 -40.28 -24.12
CA SER A 414 26.71 -40.08 -23.08
C SER A 414 27.94 -39.31 -23.61
N GLY A 415 28.77 -38.78 -22.70
CA GLY A 415 30.13 -38.33 -23.02
C GLY A 415 30.83 -37.61 -21.86
N GLY A 416 31.76 -38.29 -21.18
CA GLY A 416 32.65 -37.73 -20.15
C GLY A 416 34.05 -37.33 -20.67
N GLY A 417 34.84 -36.68 -19.81
CA GLY A 417 36.27 -36.42 -20.03
C GLY A 417 36.92 -35.58 -18.92
N SER A 418 38.06 -36.05 -18.40
CA SER A 418 38.75 -35.59 -17.17
C SER A 418 40.16 -35.00 -17.42
N SER A 419 40.62 -34.16 -16.47
CA SER A 419 42.02 -33.84 -16.03
C SER A 419 42.85 -32.76 -16.78
N PRO A 420 43.90 -32.12 -16.18
CA PRO A 420 44.37 -32.05 -14.77
C PRO A 420 44.70 -30.61 -14.23
N ALA A 421 45.11 -30.57 -12.96
CA ALA A 421 45.21 -29.47 -11.99
C ALA A 421 46.19 -28.30 -12.26
N ARG A 422 45.80 -27.12 -11.75
CA ARG A 422 46.62 -26.00 -11.27
C ARG A 422 46.13 -25.62 -9.87
N SER A 423 47.02 -25.19 -8.99
CA SER A 423 46.70 -24.72 -7.63
C SER A 423 45.74 -23.50 -7.67
N VAL A 424 44.72 -23.53 -6.81
CA VAL A 424 43.63 -22.55 -6.71
C VAL A 424 43.30 -22.33 -5.24
N CYS A 425 43.29 -21.06 -4.83
CA CYS A 425 42.83 -20.62 -3.52
C CYS A 425 41.31 -20.89 -3.34
N GLY A 426 40.91 -21.40 -2.18
CA GLY A 426 39.54 -21.75 -1.80
C GLY A 426 39.29 -23.26 -1.61
N ASN A 427 40.29 -24.02 -1.14
CA ASN A 427 40.18 -25.46 -0.88
C ASN A 427 40.33 -25.86 0.60
N ASP A 428 40.33 -24.90 1.53
CA ASP A 428 40.46 -25.04 2.99
C ASP A 428 41.75 -25.75 3.47
N ILE A 429 42.80 -25.82 2.64
CA ILE A 429 44.10 -26.41 3.00
C ILE A 429 45.21 -25.46 2.58
N CYS A 430 45.92 -24.88 3.55
CA CYS A 430 47.02 -23.95 3.30
C CYS A 430 48.27 -24.67 2.74
N GLU A 431 48.50 -24.61 1.42
CA GLU A 431 49.58 -25.32 0.73
C GLU A 431 50.90 -24.51 0.64
N ALA A 432 52.02 -25.18 0.36
CA ALA A 432 53.34 -24.57 0.33
C ALA A 432 53.49 -23.53 -0.81
N GLY A 433 53.32 -22.25 -0.47
CA GLY A 433 53.33 -21.12 -1.41
C GLY A 433 52.21 -20.10 -1.16
N GLU A 434 51.24 -20.46 -0.31
CA GLU A 434 50.09 -19.65 0.09
C GLU A 434 50.33 -18.98 1.47
N ASN A 435 49.83 -17.76 1.65
CA ASN A 435 49.90 -16.99 2.89
C ASN A 435 48.68 -16.06 3.03
N ALA A 436 48.49 -15.51 4.24
CA ALA A 436 47.34 -14.67 4.59
C ALA A 436 47.18 -13.38 3.75
N LEU A 437 48.15 -13.01 2.91
CA LEU A 437 48.03 -11.90 1.96
C LEU A 437 47.64 -12.36 0.55
N ASN A 438 47.99 -13.57 0.12
CA ASN A 438 47.73 -14.04 -1.26
C ASN A 438 46.58 -15.05 -1.38
N CYS A 439 46.22 -15.75 -0.29
CA CYS A 439 45.06 -16.63 -0.24
C CYS A 439 44.43 -16.57 1.17
N PRO A 440 43.57 -15.57 1.44
CA PRO A 440 43.01 -15.35 2.77
C PRO A 440 41.85 -16.30 3.11
N ILE A 441 41.32 -17.09 2.17
CA ILE A 441 40.21 -18.03 2.42
C ILE A 441 40.71 -19.29 3.14
N ASP A 442 41.89 -19.82 2.76
CA ASP A 442 42.37 -21.12 3.28
C ASP A 442 43.36 -21.00 4.47
N CYS A 443 43.89 -19.80 4.75
CA CYS A 443 44.96 -19.58 5.73
C CYS A 443 44.63 -18.51 6.80
N MET A 444 43.42 -18.49 7.38
CA MET A 444 43.07 -17.58 8.48
C MET A 444 43.52 -18.10 9.85
N GLY A 445 44.39 -17.33 10.52
CA GLY A 445 44.87 -17.56 11.87
C GLY A 445 44.09 -16.79 12.94
N VAL A 446 43.84 -17.47 14.06
CA VAL A 446 43.48 -16.91 15.37
C VAL A 446 44.42 -15.76 15.74
N THR A 447 43.89 -14.59 16.13
CA THR A 447 44.71 -13.38 16.37
C THR A 447 45.19 -13.20 17.81
N GLU A 448 44.79 -14.05 18.76
CA GLU A 448 45.36 -14.10 20.11
C GLU A 448 45.68 -15.54 20.49
N TYR A 449 46.96 -15.82 20.76
CA TYR A 449 47.48 -17.15 21.03
C TYR A 449 47.55 -17.46 22.54
N PHE A 450 47.75 -16.43 23.37
CA PHE A 450 47.69 -16.54 24.84
C PHE A 450 47.35 -15.17 25.47
N SER A 451 46.75 -15.17 26.67
CA SER A 451 46.52 -13.95 27.47
C SER A 451 47.35 -13.93 28.76
N ALA A 452 47.64 -12.73 29.25
CA ALA A 452 48.39 -12.49 30.49
C ALA A 452 47.67 -11.43 31.34
N GLU A 453 47.09 -11.86 32.47
CA GLU A 453 46.35 -11.01 33.39
C GLU A 453 47.13 -10.85 34.71
N SER A 454 47.22 -9.61 35.22
CA SER A 454 47.96 -9.30 36.44
C SER A 454 47.18 -8.34 37.34
N ASN A 455 47.35 -8.49 38.65
CA ASN A 455 46.86 -7.59 39.70
C ASN A 455 47.91 -6.56 40.14
N ILE A 456 49.06 -6.47 39.45
CA ILE A 456 50.18 -5.61 39.82
C ILE A 456 49.87 -4.16 39.39
N ASP A 457 49.71 -3.27 40.38
CA ASP A 457 49.61 -1.81 40.18
C ASP A 457 50.97 -1.15 40.49
N ASN A 458 51.08 -0.48 41.64
CA ASN A 458 52.32 0.15 42.11
C ASN A 458 52.99 -0.68 43.22
N ILE A 459 54.24 -1.08 43.02
CA ILE A 459 54.99 -1.89 43.99
C ILE A 459 55.73 -0.94 44.95
N PHE A 460 55.43 -1.01 46.25
CA PHE A 460 56.17 -0.28 47.29
C PHE A 460 57.00 -1.27 48.11
N ILE A 461 58.32 -1.05 48.16
CA ILE A 461 59.25 -1.93 48.88
C ILE A 461 60.22 -1.10 49.73
N ASN A 462 60.49 -1.54 50.96
CA ASN A 462 61.54 -0.96 51.78
C ASN A 462 62.88 -1.69 51.50
N PRO A 463 64.03 -1.03 51.75
CA PRO A 463 65.33 -1.70 51.72
C PRO A 463 65.33 -2.94 52.62
N SER A 464 65.81 -4.08 52.12
CA SER A 464 65.77 -5.42 52.75
C SER A 464 64.40 -6.07 52.91
N GLU A 465 63.39 -5.63 52.18
CA GLU A 465 62.09 -6.28 52.08
C GLU A 465 61.99 -7.08 50.77
N ASN A 466 61.40 -8.28 50.81
CA ASN A 466 61.10 -9.10 49.64
C ASN A 466 59.58 -9.30 49.54
N LYS A 467 59.01 -9.15 48.34
CA LYS A 467 57.57 -9.36 48.07
C LYS A 467 57.37 -10.27 46.88
N THR A 468 56.25 -10.98 46.86
CA THR A 468 55.86 -11.87 45.76
C THR A 468 54.48 -11.49 45.26
N TYR A 469 54.32 -11.39 43.94
CA TYR A 469 53.07 -11.13 43.23
C TYR A 469 52.81 -12.25 42.23
N ASP A 470 51.60 -12.36 41.70
CA ASP A 470 51.21 -13.40 40.74
C ASP A 470 50.67 -12.83 39.42
N ILE A 471 50.98 -13.52 38.32
CA ILE A 471 50.48 -13.23 36.97
C ILE A 471 49.84 -14.52 36.43
N ILE A 472 48.60 -14.45 35.96
CA ILE A 472 47.89 -15.59 35.38
C ILE A 472 48.07 -15.56 33.86
N LEU A 473 48.64 -16.63 33.32
CA LEU A 473 48.79 -16.85 31.89
C LEU A 473 47.78 -17.91 31.43
N SER A 474 47.06 -17.63 30.35
CA SER A 474 46.06 -18.53 29.77
C SER A 474 46.41 -18.86 28.33
N ASN A 475 46.56 -20.15 28.03
CA ASN A 475 46.66 -20.62 26.65
C ASN A 475 45.26 -20.64 26.03
N LEU A 476 45.06 -19.95 24.90
CA LEU A 476 43.75 -19.85 24.25
C LEU A 476 43.57 -20.87 23.13
N LEU A 477 44.55 -21.75 22.92
CA LEU A 477 44.62 -22.67 21.80
C LEU A 477 44.58 -24.13 22.24
N ASP A 478 44.10 -24.99 21.34
CA ASP A 478 44.15 -26.45 21.47
C ASP A 478 45.56 -27.03 21.15
N ALA A 479 46.62 -26.28 21.42
CA ALA A 479 48.00 -26.65 21.14
C ALA A 479 48.95 -26.08 22.18
N VAL A 480 50.01 -26.82 22.49
CA VAL A 480 51.02 -26.43 23.47
C VAL A 480 51.71 -25.11 23.05
N GLN A 481 51.80 -24.14 23.98
CA GLN A 481 52.46 -22.84 23.75
C GLN A 481 53.72 -22.70 24.60
N ALA A 482 54.83 -22.29 23.99
CA ALA A 482 56.06 -21.97 24.69
C ALA A 482 56.14 -20.45 24.94
N ILE A 483 56.15 -20.03 26.21
CA ILE A 483 56.21 -18.64 26.64
C ILE A 483 57.60 -18.33 27.21
N ASN A 484 58.20 -17.24 26.75
CA ASN A 484 59.46 -16.70 27.25
C ASN A 484 59.22 -15.32 27.89
N ILE A 485 59.75 -15.12 29.09
CA ILE A 485 59.60 -13.94 29.93
C ILE A 485 60.87 -13.09 29.81
N SER A 486 60.72 -11.78 29.65
CA SER A 486 61.83 -10.83 29.72
C SER A 486 61.41 -9.56 30.45
N ILE A 487 62.37 -8.86 31.06
CA ILE A 487 62.12 -7.63 31.84
C ILE A 487 62.89 -6.49 31.19
N ASP A 488 62.21 -5.37 30.94
CA ASP A 488 62.79 -4.14 30.41
C ASP A 488 62.73 -2.99 31.43
N GLY A 489 63.52 -1.94 31.19
CA GLY A 489 63.58 -0.75 32.04
C GLY A 489 64.43 -0.90 33.29
N GLU A 490 64.24 0.03 34.23
CA GLU A 490 65.07 0.22 35.42
C GLU A 490 64.73 -0.76 36.55
N ILE A 491 63.61 -1.48 36.43
CA ILE A 491 63.14 -2.47 37.41
C ILE A 491 63.84 -3.84 37.27
N LYS A 492 64.63 -4.02 36.21
CA LYS A 492 65.27 -5.30 35.87
C LYS A 492 66.17 -5.84 36.97
N ASP A 493 66.78 -4.97 37.76
CA ASP A 493 67.67 -5.35 38.85
C ASP A 493 66.92 -5.67 40.16
N TYR A 494 65.59 -5.49 40.19
CA TYR A 494 64.76 -5.65 41.39
C TYR A 494 63.67 -6.72 41.26
N ILE A 495 63.40 -7.20 40.05
CA ILE A 495 62.35 -8.18 39.75
C ILE A 495 62.97 -9.44 39.16
N ASP A 496 62.57 -10.61 39.66
CA ASP A 496 63.05 -11.90 39.22
C ASP A 496 61.91 -12.94 39.11
N PHE A 497 62.16 -13.98 38.31
CA PHE A 497 61.25 -15.10 38.08
C PHE A 497 61.99 -16.42 38.33
N ILE A 498 61.29 -17.44 38.84
CA ILE A 498 61.87 -18.77 39.00
C ILE A 498 62.18 -19.40 37.64
N ASP A 499 61.24 -19.31 36.71
CA ASP A 499 61.37 -19.87 35.36
C ASP A 499 61.07 -18.78 34.32
N TYR A 500 62.09 -18.45 33.52
CA TYR A 500 61.96 -17.47 32.43
C TYR A 500 61.41 -18.09 31.14
N ASN A 501 61.37 -19.42 31.05
CA ASN A 501 60.79 -20.15 29.92
C ASN A 501 59.83 -21.19 30.46
N MET A 502 58.63 -21.26 29.89
CA MET A 502 57.60 -22.19 30.34
C MET A 502 56.74 -22.67 29.19
N ILE A 503 56.16 -23.85 29.36
CA ILE A 503 55.29 -24.49 28.37
C ILE A 503 53.89 -24.59 28.96
N LEU A 504 52.90 -23.97 28.30
CA LEU A 504 51.49 -24.05 28.65
C LEU A 504 50.82 -25.13 27.80
N GLU A 505 50.13 -26.07 28.45
CA GLU A 505 49.32 -27.09 27.80
C GLU A 505 48.07 -26.46 27.16
N PRO A 506 47.39 -27.16 26.22
CA PRO A 506 46.16 -26.68 25.60
C PRO A 506 45.12 -26.21 26.62
N TYR A 507 44.58 -25.01 26.45
CA TYR A 507 43.60 -24.37 27.35
C TYR A 507 44.01 -24.24 28.83
N GLU A 508 45.30 -24.36 29.15
CA GLU A 508 45.80 -24.27 30.52
C GLU A 508 45.86 -22.82 31.02
N ASN A 509 45.37 -22.59 32.24
CA ASN A 509 45.61 -21.38 33.03
C ASN A 509 46.69 -21.66 34.08
N ARG A 510 47.82 -20.95 34.01
CA ARG A 510 48.94 -21.11 34.94
C ARG A 510 49.30 -19.80 35.61
N SER A 511 49.40 -19.82 36.94
CA SER A 511 49.88 -18.69 37.74
C SER A 511 51.40 -18.71 37.85
N VAL A 512 52.03 -17.55 37.62
CA VAL A 512 53.47 -17.32 37.66
C VAL A 512 53.80 -16.30 38.73
N ASN A 513 54.68 -16.66 39.66
CA ASN A 513 55.11 -15.77 40.74
C ASN A 513 56.23 -14.82 40.28
N VAL A 514 56.03 -13.54 40.55
CA VAL A 514 56.98 -12.44 40.36
C VAL A 514 57.62 -12.12 41.71
N TYR A 515 58.95 -12.25 41.82
CA TYR A 515 59.68 -11.94 43.04
C TYR A 515 60.29 -10.55 42.93
N VAL A 516 60.04 -9.69 43.92
CA VAL A 516 60.60 -8.34 43.98
C VAL A 516 61.43 -8.19 45.24
N SER A 517 62.68 -7.79 45.09
CA SER A 517 63.62 -7.62 46.19
C SER A 517 64.48 -6.38 46.00
N ALA A 518 64.70 -5.62 47.07
CA ALA A 518 65.59 -4.47 47.09
C ALA A 518 66.64 -4.64 48.20
N GLU A 519 67.92 -4.59 47.85
CA GLU A 519 69.03 -4.67 48.82
C GLU A 519 69.09 -3.41 49.72
N ASP A 520 69.74 -3.51 50.88
CA ASP A 520 69.95 -2.38 51.83
C ASP A 520 70.64 -1.14 51.22
N THR A 521 71.32 -1.32 50.09
CA THR A 521 72.04 -0.25 49.37
C THR A 521 71.22 0.39 48.24
N ALA A 522 70.00 -0.07 48.00
CA ALA A 522 69.14 0.43 46.93
C ALA A 522 68.79 1.91 47.14
N ILE A 523 68.97 2.72 46.10
CA ILE A 523 68.76 4.16 46.16
C ILE A 523 67.25 4.44 46.24
N PRO A 524 66.76 5.18 47.26
CA PRO A 524 65.35 5.54 47.33
C PRO A 524 64.92 6.36 46.10
N GLY A 525 63.83 5.96 45.47
CA GLY A 525 63.39 6.48 44.18
C GLY A 525 62.25 5.67 43.57
N THR A 526 61.73 6.13 42.44
CA THR A 526 60.74 5.39 41.64
C THR A 526 61.42 4.90 40.36
N TYR A 527 61.32 3.61 40.10
CA TYR A 527 61.91 2.91 38.96
C TYR A 527 60.78 2.41 38.05
N HIS A 528 60.95 2.56 36.74
CA HIS A 528 59.94 2.19 35.76
C HIS A 528 60.46 1.12 34.80
N GLY A 529 59.59 0.19 34.43
CA GLY A 529 59.89 -0.83 33.43
C GLY A 529 58.67 -1.67 33.09
N GLY A 530 58.89 -2.83 32.46
CA GLY A 530 57.82 -3.71 32.06
C GLY A 530 58.25 -5.16 31.99
N ILE A 531 57.29 -6.05 32.24
CA ILE A 531 57.44 -7.50 32.12
C ILE A 531 56.83 -7.89 30.76
N ILE A 532 57.63 -8.50 29.90
CA ILE A 532 57.25 -8.87 28.53
C ILE A 532 57.17 -10.40 28.45
N PHE A 533 56.00 -10.90 28.06
CA PHE A 533 55.75 -12.30 27.73
C PHE A 533 55.76 -12.45 26.22
N SER A 534 56.53 -13.41 25.71
CA SER A 534 56.70 -13.63 24.27
C SER A 534 56.46 -15.10 23.93
N SER A 535 55.54 -15.34 23.00
CA SER A 535 55.38 -16.60 22.27
C SER A 535 55.86 -16.41 20.82
N SER A 536 55.98 -17.48 20.04
CA SER A 536 56.44 -17.44 18.65
C SER A 536 55.68 -16.44 17.76
N ASN A 537 54.40 -16.17 18.07
CA ASN A 537 53.52 -15.36 17.24
C ASN A 537 52.87 -14.14 17.95
N GLN A 538 53.11 -13.94 19.27
CA GLN A 538 52.50 -12.85 20.04
C GLN A 538 53.42 -12.39 21.18
N THR A 539 53.46 -11.08 21.43
CA THR A 539 54.17 -10.48 22.58
C THR A 539 53.24 -9.57 23.36
N THR A 540 53.21 -9.73 24.69
CA THR A 540 52.35 -8.95 25.60
C THR A 540 53.22 -8.30 26.68
N ARG A 541 53.05 -7.00 26.93
CA ARG A 541 53.87 -6.21 27.88
C ARG A 541 53.01 -5.66 29.02
N ILE A 542 53.40 -5.93 30.26
CA ILE A 542 52.77 -5.40 31.48
C ILE A 542 53.67 -4.32 32.07
N PRO A 543 53.28 -3.03 32.07
CA PRO A 543 54.07 -1.95 32.67
C PRO A 543 54.03 -2.02 34.21
N VAL A 544 55.18 -1.82 34.86
CA VAL A 544 55.31 -1.87 36.33
C VAL A 544 56.11 -0.66 36.83
N ALA A 545 55.63 -0.04 37.91
CA ALA A 545 56.34 1.01 38.64
C ALA A 545 56.70 0.54 40.06
N LEU A 546 57.99 0.61 40.40
CA LEU A 546 58.55 0.20 41.70
C LEU A 546 59.05 1.41 42.48
N LYS A 547 58.53 1.66 43.68
CA LYS A 547 58.98 2.74 44.56
C LYS A 547 59.71 2.19 45.79
N ILE A 548 60.98 2.55 45.93
CA ILE A 548 61.83 2.22 47.09
C ILE A 548 61.83 3.39 48.06
N THR A 549 61.37 3.17 49.30
CA THR A 549 61.24 4.25 50.30
C THR A 549 62.42 4.28 51.29
N ALA A 550 62.84 5.47 51.74
CA ALA A 550 63.95 5.60 52.68
C ALA A 550 63.52 5.25 54.10
N THR A 551 64.20 4.30 54.75
CA THR A 551 63.98 3.97 56.17
C THR A 551 64.44 5.14 57.05
N SER A 552 63.52 6.06 57.34
CA SER A 552 63.81 7.25 58.15
C SER A 552 63.35 7.03 59.58
N GLY A 553 64.34 7.10 60.46
CA GLY A 553 64.19 7.05 61.90
C GLY A 553 63.27 8.14 62.44
N ILE A 554 62.63 7.75 63.55
CA ILE A 554 61.81 8.53 64.47
C ILE A 554 62.32 9.96 64.64
N LEU A 555 61.43 10.93 64.39
CA LEU A 555 61.24 12.17 65.16
C LEU A 555 59.98 12.88 64.60
N GLN A 556 58.79 12.53 65.12
CA GLN A 556 57.53 13.17 64.75
C GLN A 556 57.13 14.23 65.78
N GLU A 557 57.15 15.49 65.35
CA GLU A 557 56.33 16.55 65.92
C GLU A 557 55.44 17.11 64.79
N MET A 558 54.14 16.78 64.87
CA MET A 558 53.02 17.13 63.99
C MET A 558 53.18 16.87 62.49
N ASP A 559 52.28 16.04 61.95
CA ASP A 559 52.21 15.72 60.52
C ASP A 559 50.91 16.21 59.89
N ILE A 560 50.99 16.71 58.65
CA ILE A 560 49.85 17.14 57.83
C ILE A 560 49.88 16.36 56.52
N ASP A 561 48.74 15.77 56.15
CA ASP A 561 48.59 15.03 54.90
C ASP A 561 47.35 15.51 54.15
N ILE A 562 47.48 15.85 52.87
CA ILE A 562 46.36 16.23 52.00
C ILE A 562 46.05 15.10 51.01
N LYS A 563 44.78 14.68 50.95
CA LYS A 563 44.30 13.66 50.01
C LYS A 563 43.14 14.18 49.19
N LEU A 564 43.35 14.38 47.89
CA LEU A 564 42.31 14.73 46.94
C LEU A 564 41.31 13.59 46.79
N ILE A 565 40.02 13.92 46.90
CA ILE A 565 38.90 13.01 46.65
C ILE A 565 38.59 13.00 45.14
N THR A 566 38.69 14.16 44.49
CA THR A 566 38.42 14.34 43.07
C THR A 566 39.73 14.44 42.29
N LYS A 567 40.19 13.31 41.72
CA LYS A 567 41.46 13.23 40.96
C LYS A 567 41.35 13.77 39.52
N ARG A 568 40.14 13.78 38.97
CA ARG A 568 39.80 14.36 37.67
C ARG A 568 38.57 15.24 37.81
N ILE A 569 38.64 16.47 37.32
CA ILE A 569 37.55 17.44 37.43
C ILE A 569 37.36 18.15 36.08
N ARG A 570 36.16 18.70 35.87
CA ARG A 570 35.92 19.67 34.78
C ARG A 570 36.33 21.07 35.22
N PRO A 571 36.54 22.02 34.29
CA PRO A 571 36.88 23.41 34.63
C PRO A 571 35.91 24.08 35.64
N ASP A 572 34.62 23.71 35.61
CA ASP A 572 33.58 24.27 36.49
C ASP A 572 33.29 23.43 37.75
N ASP A 573 33.96 22.28 37.93
CA ASP A 573 33.71 21.38 39.07
C ASP A 573 34.47 21.84 40.32
N ASP A 574 33.91 21.51 41.50
CA ASP A 574 34.56 21.74 42.78
C ASP A 574 35.67 20.73 43.08
N ILE A 575 36.80 21.21 43.59
CA ILE A 575 37.87 20.37 44.12
C ILE A 575 37.55 19.94 45.54
N LYS A 576 37.39 18.64 45.76
CA LYS A 576 37.12 18.07 47.08
C LYS A 576 38.36 17.33 47.61
N PHE A 577 38.76 17.59 48.84
CA PHE A 577 39.93 16.98 49.48
C PHE A 577 39.79 16.83 50.99
N ASN A 578 40.58 15.93 51.57
CA ASN A 578 40.71 15.73 53.00
C ASN A 578 42.07 16.23 53.47
N VAL A 579 42.11 16.90 54.63
CA VAL A 579 43.33 17.35 55.30
C VAL A 579 43.40 16.64 56.64
N ILE A 580 44.40 15.79 56.81
CA ILE A 580 44.56 14.92 57.97
C ILE A 580 45.68 15.50 58.84
N PHE A 581 45.36 15.78 60.10
CA PHE A 581 46.32 16.21 61.10
C PHE A 581 46.60 15.09 62.09
N SER A 582 47.88 14.75 62.26
CA SER A 582 48.31 13.76 63.25
C SER A 582 49.08 14.48 64.37
N ASN A 583 48.41 14.75 65.49
CA ASN A 583 49.04 15.32 66.69
C ASN A 583 49.52 14.19 67.62
N LEU A 584 50.84 14.08 67.80
CA LEU A 584 51.46 13.01 68.61
C LEU A 584 51.93 13.46 69.99
N ALA A 585 51.71 14.73 70.37
CA ALA A 585 52.06 15.26 71.69
C ALA A 585 50.80 15.52 72.54
N LYS A 586 50.62 14.72 73.60
CA LYS A 586 49.61 14.99 74.64
C LYS A 586 50.08 16.17 75.50
N ASN A 587 49.65 17.40 75.19
CA ASN A 587 49.14 18.40 76.13
C ASN A 587 48.89 19.78 75.49
N LYS A 588 47.68 20.33 75.75
CA LYS A 588 47.11 21.67 75.44
C LYS A 588 47.01 22.05 73.96
N GLY A 589 45.76 22.25 73.51
CA GLY A 589 45.45 22.62 72.14
C GLY A 589 45.95 24.00 71.73
N PHE A 590 46.13 24.19 70.42
CA PHE A 590 46.76 25.36 69.83
C PHE A 590 46.14 25.75 68.48
N ASN A 591 46.28 27.03 68.09
CA ASN A 591 45.81 27.53 66.80
C ASN A 591 46.83 27.24 65.69
N VAL A 592 46.36 26.69 64.58
CA VAL A 592 47.11 26.47 63.35
C VAL A 592 46.51 27.32 62.24
N SER A 593 47.35 28.09 61.55
CA SER A 593 46.95 28.78 60.32
C SER A 593 47.23 27.86 59.14
N LEU A 594 46.21 27.57 58.35
CA LEU A 594 46.28 26.77 57.13
C LEU A 594 46.14 27.66 55.91
N MET A 595 47.00 27.40 54.92
CA MET A 595 46.95 28.03 53.60
C MET A 595 46.90 26.93 52.55
N TYR A 596 45.83 26.90 51.77
CA TYR A 596 45.66 26.03 50.61
C TYR A 596 45.96 26.81 49.34
N THR A 597 46.89 26.31 48.54
CA THR A 597 47.31 26.96 47.30
C THR A 597 47.15 25.99 46.14
N ILE A 598 46.42 26.39 45.10
CA ILE A 598 46.28 25.60 43.87
C ILE A 598 47.21 26.18 42.83
N LYS A 599 48.04 25.33 42.23
CA LYS A 599 49.03 25.72 41.22
C LYS A 599 48.92 24.83 39.99
N ASN A 600 49.22 25.42 38.84
CA ASN A 600 49.42 24.66 37.61
C ASN A 600 50.74 23.88 37.71
N ALA A 601 50.72 22.57 37.43
CA ALA A 601 51.88 21.71 37.60
C ALA A 601 53.02 22.03 36.60
N LYS A 602 52.72 22.68 35.48
CA LYS A 602 53.67 23.00 34.42
C LYS A 602 54.22 24.42 34.51
N THR A 603 53.39 25.40 34.85
CA THR A 603 53.79 26.82 34.91
C THR A 603 54.13 27.31 36.31
N GLU A 604 53.81 26.52 37.35
CA GLU A 604 53.86 26.91 38.77
C GLU A 604 53.02 28.15 39.14
N GLU A 605 52.18 28.62 38.20
CA GLU A 605 51.33 29.78 38.42
C GLU A 605 50.29 29.47 39.49
N THR A 606 50.18 30.37 40.47
CA THR A 606 49.22 30.24 41.56
C THR A 606 47.86 30.75 41.11
N ILE A 607 46.86 29.88 41.16
CA ILE A 607 45.53 30.12 40.59
C ILE A 607 44.57 30.58 41.68
N LYS A 608 44.66 29.95 42.86
CA LYS A 608 43.80 30.28 44.00
C LYS A 608 44.52 30.00 45.30
N VAL A 609 44.39 30.92 46.26
CA VAL A 609 44.90 30.79 47.63
C VAL A 609 43.74 30.95 48.60
N VAL A 610 43.61 30.03 49.56
CA VAL A 610 42.57 30.05 50.59
C VAL A 610 43.22 29.89 51.96
N ASN A 611 42.95 30.84 52.86
CA ASN A 611 43.51 30.83 54.21
C ASN A 611 42.43 30.58 55.26
N GLU A 612 42.74 29.79 56.27
CA GLU A 612 41.88 29.59 57.44
C GLU A 612 42.70 29.33 58.71
N THR A 613 42.07 29.50 59.88
CA THR A 613 42.69 29.19 61.17
C THR A 613 41.85 28.21 61.95
N ILE A 614 42.46 27.13 62.44
CA ILE A 614 41.79 26.07 63.18
C ILE A 614 42.46 25.85 64.54
N PHE A 615 41.68 25.48 65.56
CA PHE A 615 42.20 25.12 66.88
C PHE A 615 42.28 23.59 67.01
N LEU A 616 43.49 23.06 67.20
CA LEU A 616 43.76 21.62 67.26
C LEU A 616 43.98 21.17 68.70
N THR A 617 43.21 20.17 69.16
CA THR A 617 43.40 19.50 70.46
C THR A 617 43.86 18.04 70.31
N GLU A 618 43.44 17.36 69.22
CA GLU A 618 43.72 15.96 68.90
C GLU A 618 43.90 15.79 67.38
N SER A 619 44.20 14.57 66.90
CA SER A 619 44.25 14.25 65.47
C SER A 619 42.86 14.37 64.83
N ILE A 620 42.72 15.15 63.76
CA ILE A 620 41.44 15.41 63.08
C ILE A 620 41.61 15.31 61.56
N THR A 621 40.58 14.83 60.87
CA THR A 621 40.47 14.88 59.41
C THR A 621 39.43 15.91 59.01
N LEU A 622 39.83 16.91 58.24
CA LEU A 622 38.97 17.98 57.73
C LEU A 622 38.65 17.74 56.25
N ARG A 623 37.36 17.64 55.92
CA ARG A 623 36.91 17.58 54.52
C ARG A 623 36.63 18.98 54.00
N LYS A 624 37.23 19.34 52.87
CA LYS A 624 37.15 20.67 52.25
C LYS A 624 36.73 20.57 50.79
N SER A 625 36.13 21.65 50.30
CA SER A 625 35.72 21.83 48.90
C SER A 625 36.11 23.23 48.46
N ILE A 626 36.77 23.38 47.32
CA ILE A 626 37.11 24.68 46.72
C ILE A 626 36.47 24.75 45.33
N PRO A 627 35.55 25.70 45.09
CA PRO A 627 34.94 25.87 43.78
C PRO A 627 35.93 26.48 42.77
N MET A 628 35.94 25.94 41.55
CA MET A 628 36.76 26.43 40.44
C MET A 628 36.07 27.52 39.59
N THR A 629 34.77 27.72 39.77
CA THR A 629 33.93 28.66 39.00
C THR A 629 34.32 30.14 39.11
N ASP A 630 35.07 30.54 40.14
CA ASP A 630 35.50 31.95 40.33
C ASP A 630 36.81 32.29 39.57
N ILE A 631 37.32 31.38 38.74
CA ILE A 631 38.60 31.54 38.04
C ILE A 631 38.32 31.80 36.55
N ASP A 632 38.72 32.99 36.06
CA ASP A 632 38.37 33.46 34.71
C ASP A 632 38.87 32.55 33.57
N THR A 633 39.99 31.84 33.78
CA THR A 633 40.56 30.89 32.82
C THR A 633 41.26 29.73 33.53
N VAL A 634 40.66 28.52 33.47
CA VAL A 634 41.30 27.27 33.89
C VAL A 634 41.67 26.47 32.64
N ASP A 635 42.97 26.34 32.37
CA ASP A 635 43.47 25.56 31.24
C ASP A 635 43.33 24.05 31.51
N LEU A 636 43.25 23.24 30.45
CA LEU A 636 43.30 21.79 30.58
C LEU A 636 44.72 21.33 30.93
N GLY A 637 44.84 20.40 31.86
CA GLY A 637 46.14 19.86 32.27
C GLY A 637 46.22 19.48 33.74
N GLU A 638 47.44 19.23 34.20
CA GLU A 638 47.73 18.82 35.58
C GLU A 638 47.89 20.02 36.51
N TYR A 639 47.31 19.89 37.69
CA TYR A 639 47.36 20.86 38.77
C TYR A 639 47.67 20.15 40.09
N TYR A 640 48.17 20.90 41.06
CA TYR A 640 48.37 20.40 42.41
C TYR A 640 47.85 21.37 43.45
N ILE A 641 47.41 20.81 44.57
CA ILE A 641 47.00 21.56 45.75
C ILE A 641 48.07 21.37 46.83
N GLU A 642 48.55 22.50 47.35
CA GLU A 642 49.54 22.59 48.41
C GLU A 642 48.87 23.10 49.68
N ALA A 643 48.92 22.33 50.76
CA ALA A 643 48.43 22.73 52.08
C ALA A 643 49.60 23.03 53.00
N VAL A 644 49.73 24.29 53.42
CA VAL A 644 50.77 24.73 54.36
C VAL A 644 50.15 25.04 55.72
N ALA A 645 50.62 24.33 56.76
CA ALA A 645 50.26 24.59 58.14
C ALA A 645 51.38 25.36 58.86
N THR A 646 51.02 26.48 59.48
CA THR A 646 51.92 27.27 60.30
C THR A 646 51.49 27.23 61.77
N TYR A 647 52.41 26.82 62.64
CA TYR A 647 52.20 26.81 64.10
C TYR A 647 53.33 27.55 64.82
N GLY A 648 52.97 28.59 65.58
CA GLY A 648 53.93 29.53 66.19
C GLY A 648 54.73 30.30 65.13
N ASP A 649 55.75 31.06 65.56
CA ASP A 649 56.49 31.95 64.66
C ASP A 649 57.53 31.24 63.76
N LYS A 650 57.70 29.91 63.82
CA LYS A 650 58.85 29.25 63.15
C LYS A 650 58.64 27.84 62.57
N THR A 651 57.48 27.19 62.70
CA THR A 651 57.31 25.81 62.19
C THR A 651 56.27 25.76 61.08
N GLN A 652 56.72 25.49 59.85
CA GLN A 652 55.88 25.27 58.67
C GLN A 652 55.97 23.80 58.22
N ARG A 653 54.82 23.19 57.93
CA ARG A 653 54.71 21.88 57.29
C ARG A 653 53.82 21.99 56.06
N SER A 654 54.22 21.36 54.97
CA SER A 654 53.50 21.38 53.69
C SER A 654 53.22 19.97 53.20
N SER A 655 52.03 19.74 52.67
CA SER A 655 51.67 18.51 51.95
C SER A 655 51.05 18.86 50.62
N VAL A 656 51.29 18.04 49.60
CA VAL A 656 50.91 18.29 48.21
C VAL A 656 50.24 17.06 47.62
N ASP A 657 49.17 17.26 46.86
CA ASP A 657 48.53 16.20 46.07
C ASP A 657 48.08 16.75 44.70
N THR A 658 48.01 15.90 43.68
CA THR A 658 47.77 16.27 42.26
C THR A 658 46.39 15.83 41.74
N PHE A 659 45.85 16.62 40.80
CA PHE A 659 44.61 16.36 40.05
C PHE A 659 44.71 16.89 38.60
N GLU A 660 43.82 16.41 37.72
CA GLU A 660 43.80 16.75 36.30
C GLU A 660 42.47 17.43 35.90
N VAL A 661 42.54 18.49 35.09
CA VAL A 661 41.37 19.17 34.52
C VAL A 661 41.16 18.71 33.07
N VAL A 662 40.02 18.09 32.78
CA VAL A 662 39.72 17.44 31.48
C VAL A 662 38.35 17.83 30.91
N LEU A 663 38.20 17.76 29.58
CA LEU A 663 36.90 17.84 28.88
C LEU A 663 36.33 16.45 28.61
N THR A 664 35.00 16.35 28.46
CA THR A 664 34.38 15.07 28.10
C THR A 664 34.47 14.76 26.61
N PHE A 665 34.43 13.48 26.27
CA PHE A 665 34.55 12.96 24.90
C PHE A 665 33.62 13.65 23.88
N TRP A 666 32.40 14.00 24.28
CA TRP A 666 31.33 14.55 23.44
C TRP A 666 31.48 16.04 23.09
N GLU A 667 32.38 16.75 23.76
CA GLU A 667 32.57 18.21 23.65
C GLU A 667 33.73 18.58 22.71
N THR A 668 34.40 17.59 22.12
CA THR A 668 35.49 17.81 21.17
C THR A 668 34.99 18.36 19.83
N THR A 669 35.81 19.18 19.17
CA THR A 669 35.52 19.78 17.84
C THR A 669 35.22 18.75 16.75
N PHE A 670 35.73 17.52 16.89
CA PHE A 670 35.46 16.40 15.98
C PHE A 670 33.98 15.97 16.03
N TRP A 671 33.44 15.75 17.22
CA TRP A 671 32.05 15.30 17.39
C TRP A 671 31.02 16.37 17.04
N ASN A 672 31.32 17.65 17.25
CA ASN A 672 30.43 18.73 16.79
C ASN A 672 30.29 18.78 15.25
N ARG A 673 31.36 18.51 14.50
CA ARG A 673 31.27 18.41 13.03
C ARG A 673 30.45 17.19 12.58
N LEU A 674 30.59 16.08 13.32
CA LEU A 674 29.90 14.83 13.05
C LEU A 674 28.39 14.94 13.31
N LYS A 675 27.97 15.67 14.36
CA LYS A 675 26.56 16.02 14.64
C LYS A 675 25.91 16.80 13.49
N TRP A 676 26.59 17.80 12.95
CA TRP A 676 26.09 18.56 11.79
C TRP A 676 26.06 17.73 10.51
N GLY A 677 27.03 16.83 10.33
CA GLY A 677 27.03 15.85 9.24
C GLY A 677 25.81 14.92 9.28
N PHE A 678 25.52 14.34 10.44
CA PHE A 678 24.35 13.48 10.62
C PHE A 678 23.02 14.24 10.47
N ALA A 679 22.94 15.50 10.93
CA ALA A 679 21.75 16.33 10.74
C ALA A 679 21.45 16.59 9.25
N LEU A 680 22.49 16.83 8.43
CA LEU A 680 22.33 17.04 6.98
C LEU A 680 21.92 15.75 6.25
N ILE A 681 22.46 14.60 6.67
CA ILE A 681 22.08 13.30 6.10
C ILE A 681 20.63 12.95 6.46
N SER A 682 20.25 13.14 7.73
CA SER A 682 18.88 12.95 8.22
C SER A 682 17.87 13.83 7.47
N LEU A 683 18.19 15.12 7.27
CA LEU A 683 17.35 16.03 6.49
C LEU A 683 17.21 15.58 5.03
N SER A 684 18.30 15.10 4.41
CA SER A 684 18.28 14.60 3.04
C SER A 684 17.42 13.34 2.91
N LEU A 685 17.50 12.43 3.87
CA LEU A 685 16.67 11.23 3.94
C LEU A 685 15.19 11.60 4.18
N ALA A 686 14.89 12.53 5.09
CA ALA A 686 13.54 13.00 5.34
C ALA A 686 12.90 13.63 4.09
N VAL A 687 13.64 14.42 3.32
CA VAL A 687 13.17 14.98 2.04
C VAL A 687 12.97 13.88 0.99
N TYR A 688 13.87 12.89 0.92
CA TYR A 688 13.74 11.76 0.01
C TYR A 688 12.51 10.90 0.31
N PHE A 689 12.32 10.48 1.57
CA PHE A 689 11.15 9.71 2.01
C PHE A 689 9.87 10.53 1.95
N GLY A 690 9.92 11.82 2.28
CA GLY A 690 8.80 12.76 2.11
C GLY A 690 8.37 12.87 0.65
N ARG A 691 9.32 12.95 -0.29
CA ARG A 691 9.04 12.94 -1.73
C ARG A 691 8.42 11.63 -2.17
N ILE A 692 8.92 10.48 -1.71
CA ILE A 692 8.33 9.16 -2.01
C ILE A 692 6.90 9.08 -1.47
N ARG A 693 6.65 9.50 -0.23
CA ARG A 693 5.32 9.49 0.40
C ARG A 693 4.35 10.43 -0.33
N TYR A 694 4.80 11.61 -0.72
CA TYR A 694 4.02 12.55 -1.53
C TYR A 694 3.67 11.97 -2.90
N LEU A 695 4.61 11.32 -3.60
CA LEU A 695 4.36 10.66 -4.87
C LEU A 695 3.36 9.49 -4.71
N LYS A 696 3.51 8.64 -3.68
CA LYS A 696 2.54 7.57 -3.36
C LYS A 696 1.15 8.11 -3.03
N TYR A 697 1.06 9.19 -2.24
CA TYR A 697 -0.21 9.87 -1.93
C TYR A 697 -0.88 10.42 -3.19
N LYS A 698 -0.10 11.07 -4.07
CA LYS A 698 -0.59 11.61 -5.34
C LYS A 698 -1.15 10.51 -6.23
N HIS A 699 -0.41 9.39 -6.43
CA HIS A 699 -0.88 8.25 -7.23
C HIS A 699 -2.11 7.54 -6.64
N ARG A 700 -2.26 7.50 -5.32
CA ARG A 700 -3.45 6.94 -4.65
C ARG A 700 -4.72 7.76 -4.91
N ASN A 701 -4.55 9.07 -5.17
CA ASN A 701 -5.65 9.99 -5.45
C ASN A 701 -5.96 10.17 -6.95
N GLU A 702 -5.15 9.62 -7.87
CA GLU A 702 -5.43 9.66 -9.31
C GLU A 702 -6.67 8.81 -9.64
N ARG A 703 -7.68 9.41 -10.29
CA ARG A 703 -8.93 8.70 -10.61
C ARG A 703 -8.71 7.67 -11.72
N TYR A 704 -7.72 7.87 -12.59
CA TYR A 704 -7.37 6.98 -13.71
C TYR A 704 -5.91 6.49 -13.65
N ILE A 705 -5.62 5.28 -14.16
CA ILE A 705 -4.27 4.69 -14.12
C ILE A 705 -3.38 5.42 -15.13
N GLN A 706 -2.23 5.94 -14.69
CA GLN A 706 -1.13 6.36 -15.56
C GLN A 706 0.16 5.72 -15.05
N PRO A 707 0.86 4.95 -15.89
CA PRO A 707 1.51 5.51 -17.07
C PRO A 707 1.06 4.81 -18.37
N VAL A 708 0.29 5.53 -19.18
CA VAL A 708 0.01 5.12 -20.57
C VAL A 708 1.18 5.59 -21.42
N ASN A 709 1.85 4.68 -22.14
CA ASN A 709 2.87 5.11 -23.08
C ASN A 709 2.18 5.75 -24.29
N TYR A 710 2.22 7.09 -24.36
CA TYR A 710 1.56 7.85 -25.41
C TYR A 710 2.04 7.52 -26.82
N SER A 711 3.26 6.96 -26.99
CA SER A 711 3.75 6.54 -28.30
C SER A 711 3.08 5.26 -28.81
N LEU A 712 2.44 4.49 -27.91
CA LEU A 712 1.72 3.26 -28.24
C LEU A 712 0.21 3.50 -28.45
N LEU A 713 -0.24 4.75 -28.37
CA LEU A 713 -1.63 5.14 -28.65
C LEU A 713 -1.79 5.55 -30.12
N PRO A 714 -3.03 5.59 -30.66
CA PRO A 714 -3.27 6.11 -31.99
C PRO A 714 -2.65 7.50 -32.17
N ALA A 715 -1.88 7.67 -33.25
CA ALA A 715 -1.17 8.89 -33.56
C ALA A 715 -2.11 9.97 -34.13
N ASP A 716 -1.70 11.22 -34.00
CA ASP A 716 -2.32 12.36 -34.69
C ASP A 716 -1.93 12.30 -36.17
N THR A 717 -2.88 11.96 -37.04
CA THR A 717 -2.72 11.97 -38.50
C THR A 717 -3.87 12.73 -39.14
N ASP A 718 -3.71 13.17 -40.39
CA ASP A 718 -4.75 13.92 -41.12
C ASP A 718 -6.07 13.14 -41.29
N GLU A 719 -6.04 11.81 -41.14
CA GLU A 719 -7.21 10.94 -41.21
C GLU A 719 -7.76 10.55 -39.83
N SER A 720 -7.07 10.88 -38.73
CA SER A 720 -7.43 10.42 -37.39
C SER A 720 -8.59 11.19 -36.78
N PHE A 721 -9.49 10.49 -36.09
CA PHE A 721 -10.64 11.09 -35.42
C PHE A 721 -10.27 11.65 -34.05
N CYS A 722 -10.58 12.92 -33.80
CA CYS A 722 -10.34 13.58 -32.52
C CYS A 722 -11.47 13.29 -31.52
N LEU A 723 -11.24 12.34 -30.60
CA LEU A 723 -12.26 11.93 -29.63
C LEU A 723 -12.42 12.91 -28.45
N GLY A 724 -11.36 13.65 -28.12
CA GLY A 724 -11.31 14.47 -26.91
C GLY A 724 -9.91 14.48 -26.32
N LYS A 725 -9.80 14.18 -25.03
CA LYS A 725 -8.51 14.19 -24.30
C LYS A 725 -8.28 12.88 -23.57
N ILE A 726 -7.01 12.49 -23.42
CA ILE A 726 -6.63 11.43 -22.49
C ILE A 726 -6.96 11.93 -21.08
N SER A 727 -7.73 11.15 -20.32
CA SER A 727 -8.31 11.59 -19.04
C SER A 727 -7.25 12.11 -18.07
N GLU A 728 -7.58 13.19 -17.36
CA GLU A 728 -6.69 13.92 -16.44
C GLU A 728 -5.43 14.53 -17.10
N THR A 729 -5.38 14.62 -18.43
CA THR A 729 -4.30 15.28 -19.17
C THR A 729 -4.83 16.29 -20.19
N ASN A 730 -3.92 17.13 -20.70
CA ASN A 730 -4.21 18.03 -21.83
C ASN A 730 -3.88 17.42 -23.21
N ARG A 731 -3.48 16.14 -23.26
CA ARG A 731 -3.17 15.46 -24.53
C ARG A 731 -4.46 15.05 -25.23
N LYS A 732 -4.56 15.31 -26.53
CA LYS A 732 -5.70 14.85 -27.34
C LYS A 732 -5.70 13.33 -27.44
N ALA A 733 -6.90 12.76 -27.49
CA ALA A 733 -7.11 11.34 -27.74
C ALA A 733 -7.60 11.14 -29.17
N TRP A 734 -6.94 10.24 -29.89
CA TRP A 734 -7.19 9.97 -31.31
C TRP A 734 -7.71 8.55 -31.51
N LEU A 735 -8.43 8.35 -32.62
CA LEU A 735 -8.87 7.04 -33.09
C LEU A 735 -8.58 6.93 -34.59
N ASN A 736 -7.98 5.82 -35.01
CA ASN A 736 -7.78 5.57 -36.43
C ASN A 736 -9.09 5.04 -37.06
N PRO A 737 -9.63 5.66 -38.13
CA PRO A 737 -10.86 5.21 -38.77
C PRO A 737 -10.81 3.75 -39.24
N LYS A 738 -9.64 3.26 -39.63
CA LYS A 738 -9.46 1.87 -40.08
C LYS A 738 -9.79 0.86 -38.98
N ASP A 739 -9.67 1.23 -37.71
CA ASP A 739 -10.04 0.34 -36.61
C ASP A 739 -11.55 0.12 -36.50
N LEU A 740 -12.36 1.00 -37.08
CA LEU A 740 -13.82 0.83 -37.16
C LEU A 740 -14.24 -0.21 -38.21
N THR A 741 -13.34 -0.60 -39.14
CA THR A 741 -13.60 -1.74 -40.05
C THR A 741 -13.71 -3.05 -39.27
N THR A 742 -13.05 -3.13 -38.12
CA THR A 742 -13.16 -4.24 -37.15
C THR A 742 -14.15 -3.94 -36.03
N HIS A 743 -15.13 -3.09 -36.32
CA HIS A 743 -16.28 -2.76 -35.47
C HIS A 743 -15.90 -2.09 -34.13
N LEU A 744 -16.93 -1.56 -33.48
CA LEU A 744 -16.83 -0.85 -32.21
C LEU A 744 -18.01 -1.25 -31.31
N LEU A 745 -17.70 -1.61 -30.07
CA LEU A 745 -18.70 -1.79 -29.01
C LEU A 745 -18.60 -0.65 -28.01
N VAL A 746 -19.72 0.03 -27.73
CA VAL A 746 -19.83 1.07 -26.71
C VAL A 746 -20.79 0.62 -25.62
N ALA A 747 -20.30 0.48 -24.40
CA ALA A 747 -21.07 -0.03 -23.25
C ALA A 747 -21.00 0.89 -22.03
N GLY A 748 -22.02 0.86 -21.18
CA GLY A 748 -22.10 1.68 -19.96
C GLY A 748 -23.51 1.86 -19.44
N SER A 749 -23.64 2.29 -18.19
CA SER A 749 -24.94 2.57 -17.55
C SER A 749 -25.73 3.69 -18.25
N THR A 750 -27.04 3.79 -17.99
CA THR A 750 -27.86 4.91 -18.47
C THR A 750 -27.32 6.23 -17.91
N GLY A 751 -27.20 7.25 -18.77
CA GLY A 751 -26.63 8.55 -18.39
C GLY A 751 -25.10 8.63 -18.31
N SER A 752 -24.37 7.52 -18.54
CA SER A 752 -22.89 7.53 -18.52
C SER A 752 -22.23 8.30 -19.68
N GLY A 753 -22.97 8.55 -20.77
CA GLY A 753 -22.48 9.25 -21.96
C GLY A 753 -22.25 8.38 -23.20
N LYS A 754 -22.82 7.16 -23.25
CA LYS A 754 -22.68 6.23 -24.40
C LYS A 754 -22.97 6.85 -25.76
N SER A 755 -24.17 7.41 -25.91
CA SER A 755 -24.62 7.99 -27.18
C SER A 755 -23.75 9.19 -27.56
N VAL A 756 -23.27 9.97 -26.58
CA VAL A 756 -22.33 11.08 -26.80
C VAL A 756 -20.98 10.58 -27.30
N ALA A 757 -20.40 9.55 -26.66
CA ALA A 757 -19.12 8.98 -27.07
C ALA A 757 -19.17 8.43 -28.51
N ALA A 758 -20.24 7.69 -28.84
CA ALA A 758 -20.48 7.20 -30.20
C ALA A 758 -20.72 8.35 -31.19
N SER A 759 -21.50 9.35 -30.78
CA SER A 759 -21.81 10.53 -31.58
C SER A 759 -20.57 11.35 -31.94
N VAL A 760 -19.61 11.49 -31.03
CA VAL A 760 -18.32 12.15 -31.33
C VAL A 760 -17.58 11.45 -32.46
N ILE A 761 -17.53 10.11 -32.43
CA ILE A 761 -16.90 9.32 -33.50
C ILE A 761 -17.63 9.53 -34.83
N ILE A 762 -18.96 9.58 -34.80
CA ILE A 762 -19.78 9.82 -36.00
C ILE A 762 -19.60 11.24 -36.54
N GLU A 763 -19.50 12.27 -35.68
CA GLU A 763 -19.17 13.63 -36.13
C GLU A 763 -17.85 13.67 -36.88
N GLU A 764 -16.80 13.04 -36.33
CA GLU A 764 -15.50 12.97 -36.99
C GLU A 764 -15.59 12.20 -38.31
N ALA A 765 -16.33 11.10 -38.37
CA ALA A 765 -16.57 10.36 -39.61
C ALA A 765 -17.24 11.21 -40.70
N LEU A 766 -18.27 11.99 -40.33
CA LEU A 766 -18.98 12.86 -41.26
C LEU A 766 -18.08 14.01 -41.76
N GLU A 767 -17.22 14.58 -40.91
CA GLU A 767 -16.22 15.57 -41.32
C GLU A 767 -15.19 15.02 -42.30
N HIS A 768 -14.88 13.71 -42.20
CA HIS A 768 -14.01 12.99 -43.12
C HIS A 768 -14.77 12.38 -44.31
N ASN A 769 -16.01 12.86 -44.57
CA ASN A 769 -16.86 12.44 -45.68
C ASN A 769 -17.24 10.94 -45.68
N ILE A 770 -17.20 10.27 -44.53
CA ILE A 770 -17.63 8.88 -44.41
C ILE A 770 -19.15 8.85 -44.17
N PRO A 771 -19.94 8.12 -44.99
CA PRO A 771 -21.37 8.00 -44.82
C PRO A 771 -21.73 7.17 -43.58
N VAL A 772 -22.83 7.53 -42.93
CA VAL A 772 -23.29 6.89 -41.70
C VAL A 772 -24.76 6.54 -41.80
N VAL A 773 -25.12 5.31 -41.42
CA VAL A 773 -26.52 4.85 -41.32
C VAL A 773 -26.79 4.43 -39.88
N VAL A 774 -27.83 4.98 -39.27
CA VAL A 774 -28.18 4.76 -37.87
C VAL A 774 -29.55 4.11 -37.76
N PHE A 775 -29.65 3.09 -36.93
CA PHE A 775 -30.90 2.45 -36.54
C PHE A 775 -31.19 2.78 -35.07
N ASP A 776 -32.13 3.70 -34.86
CA ASP A 776 -32.31 4.39 -33.60
C ASP A 776 -33.73 4.16 -33.02
N PRO A 777 -33.88 3.35 -31.96
CA PRO A 777 -35.16 3.18 -31.27
C PRO A 777 -35.52 4.32 -30.31
N THR A 778 -34.60 5.25 -30.04
CA THR A 778 -34.78 6.36 -29.08
C THR A 778 -35.12 7.70 -29.75
N VAL A 779 -34.88 7.79 -31.06
CA VAL A 779 -35.00 9.00 -31.89
C VAL A 779 -34.01 10.11 -31.51
N GLN A 780 -33.09 9.87 -30.57
CA GLN A 780 -32.10 10.87 -30.12
C GLN A 780 -31.15 11.31 -31.23
N TRP A 781 -30.81 10.41 -32.16
CA TRP A 781 -29.86 10.70 -33.23
C TRP A 781 -30.37 11.75 -34.22
N THR A 782 -31.69 11.97 -34.29
CA THR A 782 -32.26 13.04 -35.12
C THR A 782 -31.69 14.43 -34.78
N GLY A 783 -31.15 14.59 -33.57
CA GLY A 783 -30.46 15.80 -33.13
C GLY A 783 -29.26 16.22 -33.98
N PHE A 784 -28.66 15.31 -34.78
CA PHE A 784 -27.61 15.64 -35.76
C PHE A 784 -28.02 16.76 -36.73
N MET A 785 -29.32 16.93 -36.98
CA MET A 785 -29.87 17.93 -37.90
C MET A 785 -30.01 19.32 -37.27
N LYS A 786 -29.59 19.49 -36.02
CA LYS A 786 -29.59 20.79 -35.32
C LYS A 786 -28.24 21.05 -34.64
N PRO A 787 -27.76 22.31 -34.65
CA PRO A 787 -26.60 22.68 -33.84
C PRO A 787 -26.92 22.53 -32.35
N CYS A 788 -25.91 22.21 -31.54
CA CYS A 788 -26.07 22.10 -30.09
C CYS A 788 -26.60 23.40 -29.49
N LYS A 789 -27.55 23.35 -28.56
CA LYS A 789 -28.05 24.54 -27.83
C LYS A 789 -28.11 24.33 -26.32
N ASP A 790 -27.64 23.18 -25.86
CA ASP A 790 -27.69 22.81 -24.46
C ASP A 790 -26.57 23.52 -23.69
N ASP A 791 -26.95 24.39 -22.75
CA ASP A 791 -26.00 25.18 -21.97
C ASP A 791 -25.08 24.31 -21.09
N PHE A 792 -25.56 23.16 -20.57
CA PHE A 792 -24.72 22.24 -19.80
C PHE A 792 -23.58 21.66 -20.65
N ILE A 793 -23.87 21.42 -21.92
CA ILE A 793 -22.89 20.88 -22.89
C ILE A 793 -21.95 21.97 -23.37
N LEU A 794 -22.50 23.16 -23.65
CA LEU A 794 -21.72 24.33 -24.08
C LEU A 794 -20.73 24.78 -23.02
N ASN A 795 -21.10 24.71 -21.74
CA ASN A 795 -20.21 25.04 -20.62
C ASN A 795 -18.97 24.12 -20.56
N ARG A 796 -19.00 22.94 -21.20
CA ARG A 796 -17.85 22.03 -21.27
C ARG A 796 -16.93 22.31 -22.46
N TYR A 797 -17.36 23.08 -23.46
CA TYR A 797 -16.55 23.38 -24.66
C TYR A 797 -15.16 23.96 -24.35
N PRO A 798 -15.01 24.94 -23.44
CA PRO A 798 -13.70 25.51 -23.12
C PRO A 798 -12.68 24.46 -22.62
N GLN A 799 -13.15 23.43 -21.90
CA GLN A 799 -12.30 22.35 -21.38
C GLN A 799 -11.63 21.54 -22.50
N PHE A 800 -12.20 21.56 -23.71
CA PHE A 800 -11.70 20.85 -24.90
C PHE A 800 -11.14 21.80 -25.96
N GLY A 801 -11.06 23.11 -25.69
CA GLY A 801 -10.64 24.11 -26.67
C GLY A 801 -11.64 24.30 -27.81
N MET A 802 -12.92 23.99 -27.57
CA MET A 802 -14.01 24.18 -28.52
C MET A 802 -14.64 25.56 -28.33
N ASP A 803 -15.19 26.13 -29.40
CA ASP A 803 -15.87 27.42 -29.37
C ASP A 803 -17.30 27.27 -29.89
N ALA A 804 -18.26 27.78 -29.11
CA ALA A 804 -19.69 27.69 -29.38
C ALA A 804 -20.10 28.32 -30.72
N ARG A 805 -19.27 29.17 -31.34
CA ARG A 805 -19.53 29.73 -32.67
C ARG A 805 -19.44 28.70 -33.80
N TYR A 806 -18.69 27.60 -33.59
CA TYR A 806 -18.51 26.54 -34.59
C TYR A 806 -19.52 25.40 -34.50
N ARG A 807 -20.49 25.50 -33.59
CA ARG A 807 -21.62 24.57 -33.54
C ARG A 807 -22.33 24.49 -34.87
N ARG A 808 -22.69 23.27 -35.26
CA ARG A 808 -23.25 22.98 -36.58
C ARG A 808 -24.21 21.80 -36.53
N SER A 809 -25.10 21.76 -37.50
CA SER A 809 -25.82 20.56 -37.87
C SER A 809 -25.06 19.81 -38.96
N TYR A 810 -25.34 18.52 -39.07
CA TYR A 810 -24.86 17.65 -40.13
C TYR A 810 -25.97 17.43 -41.16
N LYS A 811 -25.60 17.15 -42.39
CA LYS A 811 -26.58 16.79 -43.43
C LYS A 811 -27.10 15.40 -43.13
N GLY A 812 -28.40 15.25 -43.00
CA GLY A 812 -28.95 13.92 -42.83
C GLY A 812 -30.35 13.71 -43.36
N ILE A 813 -30.72 12.44 -43.42
CA ILE A 813 -32.01 11.94 -43.88
C ILE A 813 -32.66 11.22 -42.70
N ILE A 814 -33.93 11.51 -42.42
CA ILE A 814 -34.71 10.81 -41.38
C ILE A 814 -35.78 9.97 -42.07
N GLU A 815 -35.74 8.66 -41.83
CA GLU A 815 -36.70 7.68 -42.34
C GLU A 815 -37.44 7.04 -41.16
N GLU A 816 -38.76 7.11 -41.15
CA GLU A 816 -39.58 6.52 -40.09
C GLU A 816 -39.96 5.08 -40.45
N VAL A 817 -39.66 4.16 -39.54
CA VAL A 817 -39.96 2.75 -39.73
C VAL A 817 -41.20 2.38 -38.94
N THR A 818 -42.27 2.05 -39.67
CA THR A 818 -43.55 1.64 -39.06
C THR A 818 -43.79 0.13 -39.11
N THR A 819 -43.08 -0.61 -39.96
CA THR A 819 -43.22 -2.06 -40.13
C THR A 819 -41.86 -2.76 -40.03
N PRO A 820 -41.81 -4.02 -39.57
CA PRO A 820 -40.54 -4.73 -39.37
C PRO A 820 -39.91 -5.29 -40.66
N ASP A 821 -40.67 -5.50 -41.74
CA ASP A 821 -40.14 -6.02 -43.01
C ASP A 821 -39.62 -4.89 -43.90
N ILE A 822 -38.51 -4.28 -43.49
CA ILE A 822 -37.91 -3.13 -44.16
C ILE A 822 -36.90 -3.63 -45.17
N LYS A 823 -36.93 -3.07 -46.38
CA LYS A 823 -35.88 -3.23 -47.38
C LYS A 823 -35.13 -1.91 -47.52
N VAL A 824 -33.86 -1.90 -47.13
CA VAL A 824 -33.01 -0.72 -47.18
C VAL A 824 -32.06 -0.83 -48.36
N ASP A 825 -32.19 0.06 -49.34
CA ASP A 825 -31.18 0.21 -50.40
C ASP A 825 -29.99 1.02 -49.86
N PHE A 826 -28.94 0.34 -49.43
CA PHE A 826 -27.81 1.01 -48.77
C PHE A 826 -27.05 1.91 -49.75
N LYS A 827 -27.02 1.59 -51.05
CA LYS A 827 -26.35 2.41 -52.06
C LYS A 827 -26.96 3.80 -52.18
N LYS A 828 -28.28 3.94 -51.98
CA LYS A 828 -28.97 5.24 -51.91
C LYS A 828 -28.48 6.11 -50.74
N TYR A 829 -28.02 5.49 -49.65
CA TYR A 829 -27.68 6.14 -48.39
C TYR A 829 -26.16 6.29 -48.14
N MET A 830 -25.31 5.78 -49.03
CA MET A 830 -23.85 5.96 -49.00
C MET A 830 -23.39 7.32 -49.54
N ASN A 831 -24.01 8.41 -49.09
CA ASN A 831 -23.65 9.76 -49.52
C ASN A 831 -22.51 10.32 -48.65
N PRO A 832 -21.38 10.77 -49.23
CA PRO A 832 -20.23 11.23 -48.46
C PRO A 832 -20.58 12.38 -47.51
N GLY A 833 -20.24 12.22 -46.22
CA GLY A 833 -20.49 13.22 -45.17
C GLY A 833 -21.96 13.42 -44.82
N GLU A 834 -22.83 12.46 -45.15
CA GLU A 834 -24.24 12.47 -44.77
C GLU A 834 -24.59 11.33 -43.81
N ILE A 835 -25.52 11.61 -42.89
CA ILE A 835 -26.06 10.64 -41.94
C ILE A 835 -27.51 10.28 -42.30
N THR A 836 -27.84 9.00 -42.38
CA THR A 836 -29.21 8.52 -42.57
C THR A 836 -29.69 7.86 -41.28
N ILE A 837 -30.85 8.26 -40.78
CA ILE A 837 -31.37 7.82 -39.48
C ILE A 837 -32.72 7.16 -39.69
N PHE A 838 -32.76 5.85 -39.42
CA PHE A 838 -33.98 5.07 -39.36
C PHE A 838 -34.52 5.08 -37.93
N THR A 839 -35.66 5.73 -37.71
CA THR A 839 -36.29 5.81 -36.39
C THR A 839 -37.15 4.56 -36.18
N LEU A 840 -36.83 3.79 -35.14
CA LEU A 840 -37.43 2.50 -34.83
C LEU A 840 -38.40 2.56 -33.62
N ASP A 841 -38.71 3.77 -33.14
CA ASP A 841 -39.54 4.01 -31.95
C ASP A 841 -41.00 3.52 -32.08
N LYS A 842 -41.46 3.30 -33.32
CA LYS A 842 -42.80 2.76 -33.60
C LYS A 842 -42.89 1.23 -33.56
N LEU A 843 -41.75 0.54 -33.49
CA LEU A 843 -41.71 -0.93 -33.46
C LEU A 843 -41.80 -1.45 -32.03
N LYS A 844 -42.59 -2.52 -31.84
CA LYS A 844 -42.59 -3.29 -30.57
C LYS A 844 -41.31 -4.12 -30.46
N THR A 845 -40.97 -4.58 -29.25
CA THR A 845 -39.72 -5.33 -28.98
C THR A 845 -39.47 -6.52 -29.92
N GLY A 846 -40.46 -7.39 -30.14
CA GLY A 846 -40.31 -8.51 -31.10
C GLY A 846 -40.24 -8.07 -32.57
N GLN A 847 -40.82 -6.91 -32.92
CA GLN A 847 -40.73 -6.35 -34.26
C GLN A 847 -39.38 -5.68 -34.52
N TYR A 848 -38.76 -5.12 -33.48
CA TYR A 848 -37.40 -4.57 -33.55
C TYR A 848 -36.38 -5.63 -33.96
N ASP A 849 -36.44 -6.81 -33.34
CA ASP A 849 -35.59 -7.96 -33.70
C ASP A 849 -35.74 -8.35 -35.18
N LEU A 850 -36.99 -8.41 -35.66
CA LEU A 850 -37.29 -8.69 -37.06
C LEU A 850 -36.79 -7.60 -38.02
N ALA A 851 -36.89 -6.32 -37.62
CA ALA A 851 -36.40 -5.19 -38.39
C ALA A 851 -34.89 -5.27 -38.58
N ILE A 852 -34.13 -5.40 -37.49
CA ILE A 852 -32.66 -5.50 -37.56
C ILE A 852 -32.25 -6.72 -38.39
N ARG A 853 -32.95 -7.86 -38.23
CA ARG A 853 -32.74 -9.05 -39.05
C ARG A 853 -32.97 -8.78 -40.54
N SER A 854 -34.03 -8.08 -40.91
CA SER A 854 -34.33 -7.75 -42.31
C SER A 854 -33.32 -6.79 -42.90
N ILE A 855 -32.91 -5.78 -42.13
CA ILE A 855 -31.88 -4.80 -42.49
C ILE A 855 -30.55 -5.49 -42.79
N ILE A 856 -30.04 -6.31 -41.87
CA ILE A 856 -28.75 -7.00 -42.05
C ILE A 856 -28.81 -7.95 -43.23
N LYS A 857 -29.90 -8.69 -43.40
CA LYS A 857 -30.11 -9.54 -44.59
C LYS A 857 -30.10 -8.73 -45.89
N THR A 858 -30.61 -7.50 -45.87
CA THR A 858 -30.56 -6.64 -47.05
C THR A 858 -29.12 -6.29 -47.42
N VAL A 859 -28.26 -5.99 -46.43
CA VAL A 859 -26.81 -5.81 -46.68
C VAL A 859 -26.19 -7.05 -47.31
N PHE A 860 -26.49 -8.24 -46.78
CA PHE A 860 -25.96 -9.51 -47.30
C PHE A 860 -26.47 -9.88 -48.71
N ASN A 861 -27.64 -9.41 -49.10
CA ASN A 861 -28.19 -9.65 -50.43
C ASN A 861 -27.56 -8.75 -51.50
N GLU A 862 -26.83 -7.70 -51.09
CA GLU A 862 -26.07 -6.86 -52.00
C GLU A 862 -24.66 -7.41 -52.24
N THR A 863 -24.13 -7.19 -53.44
CA THR A 863 -22.74 -7.49 -53.78
C THR A 863 -21.83 -6.32 -53.39
N TRP A 864 -20.94 -6.53 -52.43
CA TRP A 864 -19.98 -5.55 -51.94
C TRP A 864 -18.57 -5.81 -52.48
N GLU A 865 -17.84 -4.74 -52.81
CA GLU A 865 -16.42 -4.82 -53.13
C GLU A 865 -15.60 -4.91 -51.84
N GLU A 866 -14.53 -5.72 -51.85
CA GLU A 866 -13.64 -5.80 -50.71
C GLU A 866 -12.86 -4.48 -50.53
N SER A 867 -12.75 -4.02 -49.30
CA SER A 867 -12.02 -2.79 -48.98
C SER A 867 -11.40 -2.84 -47.60
N THR A 868 -10.14 -2.41 -47.52
CA THR A 868 -9.41 -2.24 -46.26
C THR A 868 -9.65 -0.86 -45.62
N GLU A 869 -10.30 0.04 -46.35
CA GLU A 869 -10.65 1.38 -45.88
C GLU A 869 -12.10 1.43 -45.42
N LEU A 870 -12.40 2.29 -44.46
CA LEU A 870 -13.77 2.47 -43.97
C LEU A 870 -14.62 3.20 -45.02
N LYS A 871 -15.65 2.54 -45.55
CA LYS A 871 -16.55 3.04 -46.60
C LYS A 871 -17.93 3.43 -46.08
N LEU A 872 -18.38 2.80 -45.01
CA LEU A 872 -19.71 3.00 -44.42
C LEU A 872 -19.65 2.66 -42.94
N ILE A 873 -20.33 3.45 -42.10
CA ILE A 873 -20.58 3.09 -40.71
C ILE A 873 -22.06 2.79 -40.54
N ILE A 874 -22.38 1.63 -39.99
CA ILE A 874 -23.71 1.27 -39.52
C ILE A 874 -23.72 1.36 -38.00
N VAL A 875 -24.65 2.15 -37.44
CA VAL A 875 -24.84 2.29 -36.00
C VAL A 875 -26.11 1.56 -35.59
N LEU A 876 -25.97 0.64 -34.65
CA LEU A 876 -27.09 -0.02 -33.98
C LEU A 876 -27.13 0.51 -32.54
N ASP A 877 -28.16 1.28 -32.22
CA ASP A 877 -28.36 1.77 -30.85
C ASP A 877 -29.21 0.79 -30.03
N GLU A 878 -28.99 0.74 -28.72
CA GLU A 878 -29.69 -0.17 -27.79
C GLU A 878 -29.71 -1.65 -28.26
N VAL A 879 -28.57 -2.16 -28.73
CA VAL A 879 -28.40 -3.52 -29.31
C VAL A 879 -28.80 -4.63 -28.35
N HIS A 880 -28.72 -4.40 -27.04
CA HIS A 880 -29.17 -5.37 -26.04
C HIS A 880 -30.64 -5.77 -26.20
N ARG A 881 -31.48 -4.94 -26.85
CA ARG A 881 -32.87 -5.31 -27.19
C ARG A 881 -32.99 -6.55 -28.07
N LEU A 882 -31.91 -6.97 -28.73
CA LEU A 882 -31.84 -8.18 -29.56
C LEU A 882 -31.55 -9.46 -28.78
N LEU A 883 -31.20 -9.37 -27.49
CA LEU A 883 -30.89 -10.54 -26.68
C LEU A 883 -32.17 -11.30 -26.31
N GLU A 884 -32.07 -12.61 -26.18
CA GLU A 884 -33.20 -13.51 -25.85
C GLU A 884 -33.91 -13.10 -24.57
N LYS A 885 -33.16 -12.68 -23.54
CA LYS A 885 -33.70 -12.20 -22.25
C LYS A 885 -34.58 -10.94 -22.36
N TYR A 886 -34.47 -10.19 -23.46
CA TYR A 886 -35.30 -9.03 -23.76
C TYR A 886 -36.33 -9.31 -24.87
N GLY A 887 -36.53 -10.58 -25.26
CA GLY A 887 -37.51 -10.98 -26.26
C GLY A 887 -36.98 -11.09 -27.69
N GLY A 888 -35.64 -11.08 -27.87
CA GLY A 888 -35.01 -11.36 -29.16
C GLY A 888 -35.13 -12.83 -29.58
N SER A 889 -35.27 -13.08 -30.88
CA SER A 889 -35.54 -14.43 -31.41
C SER A 889 -34.53 -14.90 -32.47
N GLY A 890 -33.69 -13.98 -32.99
CA GLY A 890 -32.64 -14.33 -33.95
C GLY A 890 -31.88 -13.15 -34.57
N GLY A 891 -32.23 -11.89 -34.29
CA GLY A 891 -31.52 -10.73 -34.80
C GLY A 891 -30.07 -10.66 -34.31
N TYR A 892 -29.81 -11.05 -33.06
CA TYR A 892 -28.46 -11.13 -32.50
C TYR A 892 -27.52 -12.05 -33.33
N ALA A 893 -28.03 -13.19 -33.80
CA ALA A 893 -27.24 -14.11 -34.62
C ALA A 893 -26.89 -13.53 -36.00
N GLU A 894 -27.73 -12.65 -36.57
CA GLU A 894 -27.36 -11.96 -37.80
C GLU A 894 -26.33 -10.85 -37.55
N VAL A 895 -26.39 -10.16 -36.41
CA VAL A 895 -25.37 -9.18 -36.00
C VAL A 895 -24.00 -9.85 -35.84
N GLU A 896 -23.96 -11.04 -35.26
CA GLU A 896 -22.73 -11.83 -35.17
C GLU A 896 -22.14 -12.16 -36.55
N LYS A 897 -22.98 -12.62 -37.49
CA LYS A 897 -22.54 -12.85 -38.88
C LYS A 897 -22.07 -11.55 -39.55
N ALA A 898 -22.78 -10.44 -39.32
CA ALA A 898 -22.37 -9.13 -39.83
C ALA A 898 -20.97 -8.76 -39.33
N CYS A 899 -20.66 -8.94 -38.04
CA CYS A 899 -19.33 -8.67 -37.49
C CYS A 899 -18.21 -9.52 -38.13
N ARG A 900 -18.53 -10.70 -38.66
CA ARG A 900 -17.53 -11.56 -39.32
C ARG A 900 -17.26 -11.16 -40.77
N GLU A 901 -18.29 -10.69 -41.47
CA GLU A 901 -18.26 -10.48 -42.91
C GLU A 901 -18.07 -9.00 -43.30
N PHE A 902 -18.73 -8.05 -42.61
CA PHE A 902 -18.75 -6.63 -42.96
C PHE A 902 -17.36 -5.99 -42.95
N ARG A 903 -16.47 -6.48 -42.07
CA ARG A 903 -15.06 -6.06 -42.03
C ARG A 903 -14.30 -6.23 -43.35
N LYS A 904 -14.70 -7.19 -44.20
CA LYS A 904 -14.08 -7.44 -45.52
C LYS A 904 -14.46 -6.37 -46.54
N TRP A 905 -15.61 -5.72 -46.34
CA TRP A 905 -16.20 -4.76 -47.27
C TRP A 905 -15.97 -3.30 -46.87
N GLY A 906 -15.16 -3.05 -45.83
CA GLY A 906 -14.98 -1.72 -45.27
C GLY A 906 -16.24 -1.17 -44.59
N ILE A 907 -17.17 -2.03 -44.16
CA ILE A 907 -18.38 -1.62 -43.43
C ILE A 907 -18.12 -1.77 -41.93
N GLY A 908 -18.03 -0.65 -41.24
CA GLY A 908 -17.90 -0.61 -39.79
C GLY A 908 -19.25 -0.74 -39.10
N LEU A 909 -19.28 -1.44 -37.96
CA LEU A 909 -20.48 -1.58 -37.13
C LEU A 909 -20.19 -0.95 -35.78
N ILE A 910 -21.01 0.01 -35.36
CA ILE A 910 -20.99 0.58 -34.01
C ILE A 910 -22.20 0.05 -33.27
N MET A 911 -21.96 -0.77 -32.25
CA MET A 911 -22.99 -1.34 -31.39
C MET A 911 -22.99 -0.64 -30.05
N ILE A 912 -24.14 -0.12 -29.66
CA ILE A 912 -24.30 0.60 -28.39
C ILE A 912 -25.20 -0.23 -27.46
N SER A 913 -24.74 -0.46 -26.24
CA SER A 913 -25.45 -1.30 -25.27
C SER A 913 -25.28 -0.79 -23.84
N GLN A 914 -26.16 -1.23 -22.94
CA GLN A 914 -26.02 -0.89 -21.52
C GLN A 914 -24.98 -1.76 -20.81
N VAL A 915 -24.91 -3.05 -21.18
CA VAL A 915 -24.04 -4.04 -20.55
C VAL A 915 -23.18 -4.69 -21.64
N SER A 916 -21.87 -4.79 -21.40
CA SER A 916 -20.89 -5.34 -22.36
C SER A 916 -20.77 -6.87 -22.24
N SER A 917 -20.98 -7.42 -21.04
CA SER A 917 -20.91 -8.85 -20.75
C SER A 917 -22.05 -9.64 -21.40
N ASP A 918 -23.10 -8.96 -21.84
CA ASP A 918 -24.23 -9.56 -22.54
C ASP A 918 -23.88 -10.02 -23.96
N PHE A 919 -22.76 -9.55 -24.52
CA PHE A 919 -22.29 -10.00 -25.82
C PHE A 919 -21.51 -11.30 -25.69
N LYS A 920 -22.04 -12.36 -26.30
CA LYS A 920 -21.37 -13.66 -26.46
C LYS A 920 -19.96 -13.48 -27.03
N GLU A 921 -19.07 -14.40 -26.68
CA GLU A 921 -17.66 -14.40 -27.14
C GLU A 921 -17.52 -14.28 -28.66
N ALA A 922 -18.46 -14.83 -29.44
CA ALA A 922 -18.42 -14.75 -30.89
C ALA A 922 -18.49 -13.30 -31.43
N ILE A 923 -19.24 -12.40 -30.78
CA ILE A 923 -19.23 -10.97 -31.15
C ILE A 923 -17.97 -10.30 -30.58
N SER A 924 -17.68 -10.54 -29.30
CA SER A 924 -16.50 -9.94 -28.64
C SER A 924 -15.16 -10.30 -29.31
N GLY A 925 -15.06 -11.47 -29.94
CA GLY A 925 -13.87 -11.91 -30.68
C GLY A 925 -13.70 -11.27 -32.06
N ASN A 926 -14.77 -10.69 -32.64
CA ASN A 926 -14.72 -10.02 -33.94
C ASN A 926 -14.71 -8.48 -33.82
N VAL A 927 -15.04 -7.94 -32.65
CA VAL A 927 -14.97 -6.52 -32.34
C VAL A 927 -13.62 -6.23 -31.69
N LEU A 928 -12.75 -5.47 -32.36
CA LEU A 928 -11.43 -5.15 -31.81
C LEU A 928 -11.42 -3.91 -30.92
N THR A 929 -12.35 -2.98 -31.11
CA THR A 929 -12.42 -1.76 -30.31
C THR A 929 -13.59 -1.81 -29.34
N GLU A 930 -13.32 -1.74 -28.05
CA GLU A 930 -14.33 -1.67 -26.99
C GLU A 930 -14.19 -0.36 -26.21
N ILE A 931 -15.31 0.34 -25.97
CA ILE A 931 -15.38 1.53 -25.12
C ILE A 931 -16.32 1.21 -23.95
N GLN A 932 -15.76 1.13 -22.74
CA GLN A 932 -16.50 0.93 -21.51
C GLN A 932 -16.59 2.23 -20.70
N LEU A 933 -17.77 2.84 -20.70
CA LEU A 933 -18.11 3.95 -19.83
C LEU A 933 -18.53 3.45 -18.44
N ASN A 934 -18.78 4.38 -17.53
CA ASN A 934 -19.23 4.10 -16.16
C ASN A 934 -20.37 3.06 -16.16
N THR A 935 -20.17 1.95 -15.45
CA THR A 935 -21.17 0.91 -15.22
C THR A 935 -21.19 0.49 -13.75
N LYS A 936 -22.37 0.10 -13.28
CA LYS A 936 -22.58 -0.55 -11.98
C LYS A 936 -22.80 -2.06 -12.11
N SER A 937 -22.77 -2.58 -13.34
CA SER A 937 -22.99 -4.00 -13.61
C SER A 937 -21.82 -4.83 -13.08
N LEU A 938 -22.08 -5.75 -12.15
CA LEU A 938 -21.06 -6.63 -11.58
C LEU A 938 -20.44 -7.54 -12.64
N SER A 939 -21.24 -8.04 -13.60
CA SER A 939 -20.75 -8.91 -14.67
C SER A 939 -19.77 -8.21 -15.61
N ASP A 940 -19.98 -6.91 -15.89
CA ASP A 940 -18.99 -6.11 -16.61
C ASP A 940 -17.73 -5.93 -15.76
N ILE A 941 -17.87 -5.53 -14.49
CA ILE A 941 -16.73 -5.30 -13.60
C ILE A 941 -15.88 -6.57 -13.46
N GLU A 942 -16.51 -7.74 -13.32
CA GLU A 942 -15.84 -9.05 -13.29
C GLU A 942 -15.16 -9.40 -14.61
N LYS A 943 -15.83 -9.20 -15.77
CA LYS A 943 -15.22 -9.39 -17.10
C LYS A 943 -13.95 -8.56 -17.23
N TRP A 944 -13.99 -7.29 -16.84
CA TRP A 944 -12.84 -6.39 -16.92
C TRP A 944 -11.76 -6.71 -15.87
N LYS A 945 -12.14 -7.13 -14.65
CA LYS A 945 -11.23 -7.59 -13.60
C LYS A 945 -10.44 -8.81 -14.06
N ASN A 946 -11.12 -9.80 -14.63
CA ASN A 946 -10.49 -11.04 -15.10
C ASN A 946 -9.57 -10.78 -16.30
N LYS A 947 -9.92 -9.85 -17.19
CA LYS A 947 -9.14 -9.56 -18.41
C LYS A 947 -7.95 -8.63 -18.18
N TYR A 948 -8.06 -7.64 -17.30
CA TYR A 948 -7.03 -6.58 -17.15
C TYR A 948 -6.58 -6.30 -15.71
N GLY A 949 -7.17 -6.97 -14.72
CA GLY A 949 -6.81 -6.83 -13.31
C GLY A 949 -7.73 -5.92 -12.49
N LEU A 950 -7.59 -6.01 -11.18
CA LEU A 950 -8.45 -5.35 -10.19
C LEU A 950 -8.39 -3.81 -10.28
N ASP A 951 -7.24 -3.24 -10.64
CA ASP A 951 -7.06 -1.79 -10.71
C ASP A 951 -7.94 -1.13 -11.78
N PHE A 952 -8.12 -1.77 -12.93
CA PHE A 952 -9.01 -1.26 -13.99
C PHE A 952 -10.47 -1.42 -13.57
N ALA A 953 -10.83 -2.58 -13.00
CA ALA A 953 -12.19 -2.86 -12.54
C ALA A 953 -12.67 -1.84 -11.48
N ASN A 954 -11.85 -1.55 -10.47
CA ASN A 954 -12.16 -0.57 -9.42
C ASN A 954 -12.35 0.86 -9.96
N ARG A 955 -11.81 1.17 -11.13
CA ARG A 955 -11.90 2.51 -11.73
C ARG A 955 -13.08 2.67 -12.66
N ILE A 956 -13.64 1.59 -13.20
CA ILE A 956 -14.84 1.62 -14.06
C ILE A 956 -16.04 2.25 -13.35
N SER A 957 -16.29 1.88 -12.08
CA SER A 957 -17.38 2.44 -11.28
C SER A 957 -17.13 3.89 -10.84
N ARG A 958 -15.86 4.32 -10.81
CA ARG A 958 -15.42 5.66 -10.38
C ARG A 958 -15.27 6.65 -11.54
N GLN A 959 -15.46 6.23 -12.80
CA GLN A 959 -15.35 7.10 -13.97
C GLN A 959 -16.40 8.22 -13.93
N GLY A 960 -16.02 9.46 -14.23
CA GLY A 960 -16.98 10.56 -14.44
C GLY A 960 -17.82 10.41 -15.72
N ILE A 961 -18.91 11.16 -15.81
CA ILE A 961 -19.79 11.18 -16.99
C ILE A 961 -19.03 11.72 -18.22
N GLY A 962 -19.11 11.00 -19.33
CA GLY A 962 -18.40 11.31 -20.57
C GLY A 962 -16.93 10.87 -20.58
N VAL A 963 -16.49 10.12 -19.56
CA VAL A 963 -15.22 9.40 -19.57
C VAL A 963 -15.51 7.94 -19.90
N GLY A 964 -14.72 7.39 -20.82
CA GLY A 964 -14.78 5.97 -21.18
C GLY A 964 -13.39 5.37 -21.22
N MET A 965 -13.30 4.11 -20.83
CA MET A 965 -12.13 3.29 -20.96
C MET A 965 -12.14 2.64 -22.35
N ILE A 966 -11.19 3.01 -23.20
CA ILE A 966 -11.04 2.48 -24.55
C ILE A 966 -10.04 1.33 -24.50
N GLN A 967 -10.36 0.23 -25.19
CA GLN A 967 -9.45 -0.88 -25.41
C GLN A 967 -9.44 -1.26 -26.88
N ASN A 968 -8.24 -1.45 -27.41
CA ASN A 968 -8.02 -2.08 -28.71
C ASN A 968 -6.67 -2.83 -28.66
N PRO A 969 -6.62 -4.11 -29.07
CA PRO A 969 -5.41 -4.93 -29.00
C PRO A 969 -4.17 -4.35 -29.72
N LYS A 970 -4.36 -3.51 -30.74
CA LYS A 970 -3.27 -2.91 -31.53
C LYS A 970 -2.48 -1.86 -30.75
N TYR A 971 -3.06 -1.28 -29.70
CA TYR A 971 -2.50 -0.14 -28.99
C TYR A 971 -2.22 -0.48 -27.54
N ASN A 972 -1.30 0.27 -26.93
CA ASN A 972 -0.98 0.19 -25.50
C ASN A 972 -0.72 -1.25 -24.99
N ASN A 973 -0.11 -2.10 -25.82
CA ASN A 973 0.12 -3.52 -25.54
C ASN A 973 -1.16 -4.28 -25.12
N GLY A 974 -2.29 -3.93 -25.75
CA GLY A 974 -3.60 -4.51 -25.46
C GLY A 974 -4.27 -4.01 -24.17
N LYS A 975 -3.59 -3.17 -23.37
CA LYS A 975 -4.14 -2.63 -22.12
C LYS A 975 -5.08 -1.44 -22.40
N PRO A 976 -6.21 -1.33 -21.69
CA PRO A 976 -7.09 -0.19 -21.84
C PRO A 976 -6.47 1.14 -21.40
N TRP A 977 -6.99 2.24 -21.91
CA TRP A 977 -6.68 3.61 -21.48
C TRP A 977 -7.95 4.46 -21.36
N PHE A 978 -7.89 5.53 -20.56
CA PHE A 978 -9.06 6.36 -20.29
C PHE A 978 -9.08 7.61 -21.18
N VAL A 979 -10.24 7.86 -21.79
CA VAL A 979 -10.49 9.03 -22.64
C VAL A 979 -11.68 9.80 -22.10
N SER A 980 -11.48 11.10 -21.91
CA SER A 980 -12.57 12.06 -21.72
C SER A 980 -13.04 12.50 -23.09
N PHE A 981 -14.24 12.06 -23.48
CA PHE A 981 -14.83 12.43 -24.77
C PHE A 981 -15.21 13.90 -24.78
N ARG A 982 -14.96 14.57 -25.91
CA ARG A 982 -15.40 15.94 -26.11
C ARG A 982 -16.93 16.01 -26.19
N PRO A 983 -17.54 17.16 -25.86
CA PRO A 983 -18.92 17.46 -26.24
C PRO A 983 -19.18 17.37 -27.75
N THR A 984 -20.44 17.19 -28.15
CA THR A 984 -20.89 17.20 -29.55
C THR A 984 -21.08 18.62 -30.08
N TRP A 985 -20.85 18.82 -31.38
CA TRP A 985 -21.20 20.03 -32.14
C TRP A 985 -22.70 20.12 -32.44
N HIS A 986 -23.33 18.98 -32.72
CA HIS A 986 -24.78 18.87 -32.90
C HIS A 986 -25.52 18.72 -31.58
N SER A 987 -26.85 18.85 -31.62
CA SER A 987 -27.73 18.63 -30.48
C SER A 987 -27.79 17.15 -30.12
N PRO A 988 -27.39 16.71 -28.92
CA PRO A 988 -27.50 15.29 -28.54
C PRO A 988 -28.93 14.87 -28.18
N HIS A 989 -29.86 15.83 -28.17
CA HIS A 989 -31.27 15.59 -27.91
C HIS A 989 -32.04 15.42 -29.22
N LYS A 990 -33.11 14.62 -29.15
CA LYS A 990 -34.11 14.47 -30.20
C LYS A 990 -34.59 15.84 -30.68
N ILE A 991 -34.77 16.00 -32.00
CA ILE A 991 -35.44 17.20 -32.53
C ILE A 991 -36.89 17.28 -32.03
N LEU A 992 -37.41 18.51 -31.88
CA LEU A 992 -38.78 18.73 -31.45
C LEU A 992 -39.76 17.98 -32.37
N ASN A 993 -40.83 17.42 -31.80
CA ASN A 993 -41.82 16.66 -32.57
C ASN A 993 -42.43 17.49 -33.71
N GLU A 994 -42.65 18.79 -33.50
CA GLU A 994 -43.15 19.70 -34.55
C GLU A 994 -42.19 19.80 -35.75
N ASP A 995 -40.88 19.91 -35.48
CA ASP A 995 -39.83 19.95 -36.50
C ASP A 995 -39.70 18.59 -37.21
N LEU A 996 -39.91 17.49 -36.49
CA LEU A 996 -39.91 16.13 -37.05
C LEU A 996 -41.10 15.91 -37.98
N GLU A 997 -42.30 16.38 -37.61
CA GLU A 997 -43.48 16.33 -38.49
C GLU A 997 -43.32 17.22 -39.72
N LYS A 998 -42.74 18.43 -39.58
CA LYS A 998 -42.37 19.27 -40.73
C LYS A 998 -41.39 18.57 -41.65
N TYR A 999 -40.37 17.90 -41.09
CA TYR A 999 -39.42 17.12 -41.87
C TYR A 999 -40.14 16.05 -42.71
N LYS A 1000 -41.06 15.30 -42.09
CA LYS A 1000 -41.85 14.27 -42.78
C LYS A 1000 -42.71 14.83 -43.90
N ASP A 1001 -43.46 15.89 -43.63
CA ASP A 1001 -44.32 16.54 -44.63
C ASP A 1001 -43.50 17.06 -45.82
N PHE A 1002 -42.37 17.72 -45.55
CA PHE A 1002 -41.48 18.22 -46.59
C PHE A 1002 -40.82 17.09 -47.37
N SER A 1003 -40.42 15.99 -46.72
CA SER A 1003 -39.87 14.82 -47.41
C SER A 1003 -40.88 14.22 -48.39
N LYS A 1004 -42.12 13.97 -47.93
CA LYS A 1004 -43.21 13.45 -48.79
C LYS A 1004 -43.52 14.37 -49.96
N LYS A 1005 -43.57 15.69 -49.71
CA LYS A 1005 -43.75 16.69 -50.78
C LYS A 1005 -42.62 16.62 -51.80
N LEU A 1006 -41.36 16.55 -51.35
CA LEU A 1006 -40.20 16.46 -52.25
C LEU A 1006 -40.20 15.17 -53.08
N GLU A 1007 -40.60 14.03 -52.51
CA GLU A 1007 -40.75 12.78 -53.27
C GLU A 1007 -41.84 12.88 -54.34
N SER A 1008 -42.97 13.52 -54.01
CA SER A 1008 -44.05 13.75 -54.98
C SER A 1008 -43.62 14.68 -56.12
N ILE A 1009 -42.85 15.72 -55.80
CA ILE A 1009 -42.27 16.68 -56.76
C ILE A 1009 -41.24 15.97 -57.64
N GLU A 1010 -40.36 15.16 -57.06
CA GLU A 1010 -39.37 14.37 -57.81
C GLU A 1010 -40.05 13.42 -58.80
N SER A 1011 -41.08 12.69 -58.37
CA SER A 1011 -41.87 11.82 -59.23
C SER A 1011 -42.58 12.59 -60.36
N ALA A 1012 -43.03 13.81 -60.10
CA ALA A 1012 -43.65 14.67 -61.11
C ALA A 1012 -42.61 15.15 -62.14
N ILE A 1013 -41.42 15.57 -61.69
CA ILE A 1013 -40.31 15.99 -62.56
C ILE A 1013 -39.86 14.82 -63.44
N GLU A 1014 -39.76 13.61 -62.90
CA GLU A 1014 -39.40 12.42 -63.67
C GLU A 1014 -40.43 12.08 -64.77
N LYS A 1015 -41.72 12.28 -64.48
CA LYS A 1015 -42.81 12.19 -65.48
C LYS A 1015 -42.71 13.26 -66.57
N LEU A 1016 -42.25 14.47 -66.24
CA LEU A 1016 -42.01 15.52 -67.25
C LEU A 1016 -40.80 15.19 -68.13
N LYS A 1017 -39.75 14.65 -67.52
CA LYS A 1017 -38.53 14.22 -68.21
C LYS A 1017 -38.81 13.10 -69.22
N THR A 1018 -39.60 12.10 -68.83
CA THR A 1018 -40.03 11.01 -69.73
C THR A 1018 -40.92 11.50 -70.88
N LYS A 1019 -41.60 12.64 -70.74
CA LYS A 1019 -42.35 13.31 -71.80
C LYS A 1019 -41.49 14.22 -72.69
N GLY A 1020 -40.18 14.30 -72.45
CA GLY A 1020 -39.25 15.12 -73.25
C GLY A 1020 -39.27 16.61 -72.93
N ILE A 1021 -39.86 17.03 -71.81
CA ILE A 1021 -39.84 18.42 -71.34
C ILE A 1021 -38.50 18.68 -70.64
N ASN A 1022 -37.88 19.85 -70.87
CA ASN A 1022 -36.63 20.23 -70.21
C ASN A 1022 -36.88 20.48 -68.71
N THR A 1023 -36.26 19.66 -67.85
CA THR A 1023 -36.44 19.67 -66.39
C THR A 1023 -35.25 20.23 -65.61
N ASN A 1024 -34.18 20.71 -66.27
CA ASN A 1024 -32.92 21.05 -65.61
C ASN A 1024 -33.06 22.07 -64.47
N GLU A 1025 -33.92 23.08 -64.64
CA GLU A 1025 -34.17 24.10 -63.61
C GLU A 1025 -34.90 23.51 -62.40
N PHE A 1026 -35.92 22.69 -62.63
CA PHE A 1026 -36.64 21.98 -61.57
C PHE A 1026 -35.75 20.99 -60.83
N GLU A 1027 -34.86 20.28 -61.54
CA GLU A 1027 -33.90 19.36 -60.94
C GLU A 1027 -32.90 20.10 -60.04
N LEU A 1028 -32.42 21.29 -60.46
CA LEU A 1028 -31.53 22.12 -59.66
C LEU A 1028 -32.24 22.64 -58.40
N GLU A 1029 -33.45 23.17 -58.54
CA GLU A 1029 -34.23 23.71 -57.43
C GLU A 1029 -34.67 22.60 -56.46
N LEU A 1030 -35.07 21.43 -56.96
CA LEU A 1030 -35.33 20.23 -56.15
C LEU A 1030 -34.09 19.81 -55.36
N LYS A 1031 -32.92 19.81 -56.00
CA LYS A 1031 -31.64 19.49 -55.34
C LYS A 1031 -31.31 20.50 -54.23
N LEU A 1032 -31.56 21.79 -54.45
CA LEU A 1032 -31.41 22.83 -53.43
C LEU A 1032 -32.38 22.60 -52.27
N ALA A 1033 -33.67 22.36 -52.56
CA ALA A 1033 -34.70 22.08 -51.56
C ALA A 1033 -34.34 20.88 -50.68
N LYS A 1034 -33.97 19.75 -51.30
CA LYS A 1034 -33.48 18.54 -50.62
C LYS A 1034 -32.27 18.84 -49.74
N ASN A 1035 -31.28 19.57 -50.24
CA ASN A 1035 -30.08 19.91 -49.47
C ASN A 1035 -30.41 20.80 -48.26
N LYS A 1036 -31.36 21.75 -48.38
CA LYS A 1036 -31.79 22.58 -47.25
C LYS A 1036 -32.58 21.79 -46.21
N LEU A 1037 -33.42 20.86 -46.66
CA LEU A 1037 -34.13 19.93 -45.76
C LEU A 1037 -33.13 19.07 -44.98
N LYS A 1038 -32.16 18.45 -45.68
CA LYS A 1038 -31.11 17.62 -45.07
C LYS A 1038 -30.29 18.37 -44.01
N GLN A 1039 -30.12 19.69 -44.15
CA GLN A 1039 -29.40 20.53 -43.17
C GLN A 1039 -30.25 20.95 -41.96
N GLY A 1040 -31.52 20.53 -41.89
CA GLY A 1040 -32.48 20.96 -40.86
C GLY A 1040 -32.94 22.42 -41.00
N ARG A 1041 -32.77 23.03 -42.19
CA ARG A 1041 -33.13 24.43 -42.48
C ARG A 1041 -34.57 24.54 -43.02
N PHE A 1042 -35.54 24.14 -42.20
CA PHE A 1042 -36.95 24.00 -42.59
C PHE A 1042 -37.55 25.23 -43.28
N ARG A 1043 -37.36 26.43 -42.73
CA ARG A 1043 -37.89 27.68 -43.32
C ARG A 1043 -37.40 27.95 -44.74
N ILE A 1044 -36.15 27.59 -45.04
CA ILE A 1044 -35.58 27.79 -46.39
C ILE A 1044 -36.06 26.67 -47.32
N ALA A 1045 -36.11 25.42 -46.83
CA ALA A 1045 -36.64 24.29 -47.59
C ALA A 1045 -38.09 24.55 -48.02
N GLU A 1046 -38.91 25.08 -47.12
CA GLU A 1046 -40.32 25.44 -47.39
C GLU A 1046 -40.47 26.43 -48.54
N ILE A 1047 -39.60 27.46 -48.61
CA ILE A 1047 -39.60 28.45 -49.69
C ILE A 1047 -39.37 27.76 -51.05
N TYR A 1048 -38.34 26.90 -51.13
CA TYR A 1048 -38.05 26.17 -52.37
C TYR A 1048 -39.14 25.17 -52.73
N ILE A 1049 -39.69 24.45 -51.76
CA ILE A 1049 -40.79 23.50 -51.98
C ILE A 1049 -42.03 24.24 -52.51
N SER A 1050 -42.37 25.38 -51.92
CA SER A 1050 -43.52 26.18 -52.33
C SER A 1050 -43.33 26.74 -53.75
N SER A 1051 -42.12 27.25 -54.05
CA SER A 1051 -41.73 27.71 -55.39
C SER A 1051 -41.86 26.60 -56.43
N LEU A 1052 -41.30 25.41 -56.17
CA LEU A 1052 -41.41 24.23 -57.03
C LEU A 1052 -42.86 23.82 -57.30
N ILE A 1053 -43.70 23.78 -56.26
CA ILE A 1053 -45.11 23.43 -56.40
C ILE A 1053 -45.84 24.46 -57.27
N GLU A 1054 -45.55 25.76 -57.09
CA GLU A 1054 -46.18 26.81 -57.89
C GLU A 1054 -45.73 26.74 -59.36
N HIS A 1055 -44.45 26.51 -59.62
CA HIS A 1055 -43.94 26.36 -60.98
C HIS A 1055 -44.50 25.10 -61.68
N LEU A 1056 -44.57 23.96 -60.99
CA LEU A 1056 -45.13 22.74 -61.54
C LEU A 1056 -46.64 22.84 -61.80
N LYS A 1057 -47.38 23.68 -61.08
CA LYS A 1057 -48.81 23.94 -61.34
C LYS A 1057 -49.05 24.75 -62.61
N LYS A 1058 -48.05 25.51 -63.09
CA LYS A 1058 -48.16 26.35 -64.31
C LYS A 1058 -47.98 25.54 -65.60
N ILE A 1059 -47.53 24.29 -65.50
CA ILE A 1059 -47.33 23.32 -66.58
C ILE A 1059 -48.45 22.29 -66.52
#